data_AF-A0A812REF1-F1
#
_entry.id   AF-A0A812REF1-F1
#
_cell.length_a   1.000
_cell.length_b   1.000
_cell.length_c   1.000
_cell.angle_alpha   90.00
_cell.angle_beta   90.00
_cell.angle_gamma   90.00
#
_symmetry.space_group_name_H-M   'P 1'
#
loop_
_entity.id
_entity.type
_entity.pdbx_description
1 polymer ?
#
loop_
_entity_poly.entity_id
_entity_poly.type
_entity_poly.pdbx_seq_one_letter_code
_entity_poly.pdbx_strand_id
1 'polypeptide(L)'
;MPPFQLRLFRQSDLKEVTVVICTPFASVVMVAQIGSSTMCRAFFHGIYAIARNGLWDDPAEAVTGTVYTRFQKVVVESRNNEDAAAYLTWRFSYLICHVVFALIWGAASFADWTPNRNTYDQIIAQLPADIQAKRFETFIALMSWWDPFLMYVWCISFVLVLCAVVTAAPALALRCAGISRRLVWFSWLWNFVVPFTVLLIFPLRETIDWTGIQEDLCVVAVSRALASPGIDMSSALGSLQQQGLAGLATLQSAVQQQASQDIKINDVPVRTWCQEQGSNWHSVFCDSVMRCVVMADQRCREEVCDAAPVSEQVICQTRCLDYAQSSQTAAATAFTDSMQSECSDFQRNQSSGQNITAGLGAGIPSECVEAATRQLQLFNALAQQQQVSYEDQCSYASLAVNNVDFVAGMFVGVEAGSLLIPAGLSVLGGLAESLYNVKALFPGHQEVPWMLVITSFEALPIYTAYLAVIQQFVGNWILAVACLSFICWIVLPALTGSLSLKLRPGYEGRWKFYRKVWVEYGLRVPIIIAIFFSMSGFMRDRFGNEFLQGRNPLPMLVFSVLEYFARKTLTAVAGTDAMISGFLQSESWRAGFTDQDKTVNKDRLDTLSSIILSSSKTRACAIADGSDDVKNPRSGQEAISTKGAKSTESLVVSPHQVQEIQELHEVEVHELHEGHQSHEDGVKHLEADSRPSDVGDRTLN
;
A
#
# COMPACT_ATOMS: atom_id res chain seq x y z
N MET A 1 12.82 24.51 40.60
CA MET A 1 11.97 23.39 41.06
C MET A 1 12.82 22.11 41.02
N PRO A 2 12.71 21.21 42.01
CA PRO A 2 13.47 19.95 42.03
C PRO A 2 12.89 18.95 41.02
N PRO A 3 13.66 17.92 40.60
CA PRO A 3 13.16 16.87 39.73
C PRO A 3 12.15 15.98 40.48
N PHE A 4 10.98 15.78 39.87
CA PHE A 4 9.98 14.81 40.34
C PHE A 4 10.53 13.38 40.19
N GLN A 5 10.63 12.64 41.30
CA GLN A 5 10.76 11.18 41.24
C GLN A 5 9.38 10.54 41.27
N LEU A 6 8.97 9.93 40.16
CA LEU A 6 7.82 9.02 40.12
C LEU A 6 8.33 7.58 40.32
N ARG A 7 8.17 7.07 41.55
CA ARG A 7 8.31 5.63 41.81
C ARG A 7 7.00 4.94 41.41
N LEU A 8 7.04 4.12 40.36
CA LEU A 8 6.03 3.08 40.14
C LEU A 8 6.60 1.73 40.62
N PHE A 9 5.73 0.94 41.25
CA PHE A 9 6.13 -0.29 41.92
C PHE A 9 6.41 -1.42 40.93
N ARG A 10 7.40 -2.23 41.30
CA ARG A 10 7.87 -3.42 40.58
C ARG A 10 6.90 -4.57 40.84
N GLN A 11 6.26 -5.11 39.80
CA GLN A 11 5.77 -6.49 39.82
C GLN A 11 6.82 -7.37 39.12
N SER A 12 7.05 -8.57 39.67
CA SER A 12 8.33 -9.28 39.56
C SER A 12 8.52 -10.10 38.28
N ASP A 13 9.80 -10.39 38.00
CA ASP A 13 10.28 -11.48 37.13
C ASP A 13 10.23 -11.32 35.60
N LEU A 14 10.59 -10.13 35.12
CA LEU A 14 11.33 -10.00 33.86
C LEU A 14 12.78 -9.60 34.14
N LYS A 15 13.72 -10.46 33.74
CA LYS A 15 15.15 -10.09 33.68
C LYS A 15 15.30 -9.03 32.60
N GLU A 16 15.82 -7.87 32.96
CA GLU A 16 16.27 -6.87 31.97
C GLU A 16 17.36 -7.49 31.09
N VAL A 17 17.00 -7.91 29.88
CA VAL A 17 17.96 -8.16 28.81
C VAL A 17 18.33 -6.81 28.23
N THR A 18 19.27 -6.13 28.87
CA THR A 18 19.83 -4.88 28.36
C THR A 18 20.64 -5.18 27.09
N VAL A 19 19.95 -5.19 25.94
CA VAL A 19 20.60 -5.23 24.62
C VAL A 19 21.28 -3.87 24.43
N VAL A 20 22.52 -3.76 24.90
CA VAL A 20 23.37 -2.60 24.64
C VAL A 20 23.76 -2.63 23.17
N ILE A 21 22.97 -1.94 22.34
CA ILE A 21 23.33 -1.63 20.95
C ILE A 21 24.41 -0.53 20.99
N CYS A 22 25.61 -0.91 21.44
CA CYS A 22 26.82 -0.17 21.11
C CYS A 22 26.99 -0.20 19.59
N THR A 23 27.34 0.94 19.01
CA THR A 23 27.76 1.04 17.61
C THR A 23 28.86 0.02 17.33
N PRO A 24 28.62 -1.01 16.49
CA PRO A 24 29.38 -2.27 16.59
C PRO A 24 30.82 -2.22 16.06
N PHE A 25 31.28 -1.07 15.53
CA PHE A 25 32.51 -0.99 14.73
C PHE A 25 33.71 -0.29 15.41
N ALA A 26 33.54 0.39 16.54
CA ALA A 26 34.68 1.01 17.25
C ALA A 26 35.35 0.09 18.27
N SER A 27 34.56 -0.70 19.01
CA SER A 27 35.03 -1.40 20.21
C SER A 27 35.71 -2.75 19.96
N VAL A 28 35.56 -3.34 18.76
CA VAL A 28 36.13 -4.66 18.42
C VAL A 28 37.66 -4.61 18.22
N VAL A 29 38.24 -3.42 18.03
CA VAL A 29 39.68 -3.26 17.75
C VAL A 29 40.54 -3.16 19.03
N MET A 30 39.94 -3.03 20.22
CA MET A 30 40.67 -2.69 21.46
C MET A 30 40.71 -3.77 22.57
N VAL A 31 40.59 -5.06 22.23
CA VAL A 31 40.84 -6.17 23.19
C VAL A 31 41.69 -7.28 22.55
N ALA A 32 43.01 -7.12 22.56
CA ALA A 32 43.95 -8.14 22.03
C ALA A 32 45.30 -8.20 22.78
N GLN A 33 45.29 -8.07 24.11
CA GLN A 33 46.48 -8.27 24.96
C GLN A 33 46.21 -9.23 26.14
N ILE A 34 45.56 -10.37 25.85
CA ILE A 34 45.46 -11.52 26.75
C ILE A 34 46.00 -12.76 26.02
N GLY A 35 46.63 -13.66 26.78
CA GLY A 35 47.55 -14.70 26.29
C GLY A 35 47.07 -15.57 25.13
N SER A 36 47.98 -15.75 24.17
CA SER A 36 47.89 -16.60 22.99
C SER A 36 47.18 -17.96 23.19
N SER A 37 45.95 -18.08 22.65
CA SER A 37 45.52 -19.31 21.99
C SER A 37 45.44 -19.07 20.49
N THR A 38 46.12 -19.92 19.71
CA THR A 38 46.16 -19.86 18.24
C THR A 38 44.76 -20.00 17.63
N MET A 39 43.89 -20.77 18.28
CA MET A 39 42.48 -20.94 17.95
C MET A 39 41.70 -19.61 17.96
N CYS A 40 41.91 -18.75 18.96
CA CYS A 40 41.19 -17.48 19.08
C CYS A 40 41.56 -16.51 17.95
N ARG A 41 42.85 -16.40 17.61
CA ARG A 41 43.29 -15.60 16.44
C ARG A 41 42.72 -16.15 15.12
N ALA A 42 42.74 -17.47 14.92
CA ALA A 42 42.18 -18.10 13.73
C ALA A 42 40.67 -17.83 13.58
N PHE A 43 39.93 -17.85 14.69
CA PHE A 43 38.50 -17.52 14.73
C PHE A 43 38.23 -16.05 14.35
N PHE A 44 38.94 -15.09 14.96
CA PHE A 44 38.79 -13.68 14.62
C PHE A 44 39.20 -13.35 13.18
N HIS A 45 40.26 -13.96 12.65
CA HIS A 45 40.61 -13.84 11.23
C HIS A 45 39.54 -14.42 10.30
N GLY A 46 38.87 -15.52 10.71
CA GLY A 46 37.72 -16.07 9.99
C GLY A 46 36.53 -15.12 9.96
N ILE A 47 36.16 -14.54 11.10
CA ILE A 47 35.08 -13.53 11.19
C ILE A 47 35.42 -12.31 10.34
N TYR A 48 36.64 -11.77 10.47
CA TYR A 48 37.06 -10.61 9.67
C TYR A 48 37.01 -10.90 8.17
N ALA A 49 37.49 -12.08 7.73
CA ALA A 49 37.40 -12.47 6.32
C ALA A 49 35.95 -12.58 5.84
N ILE A 50 35.04 -13.18 6.63
CA ILE A 50 33.61 -13.28 6.28
C ILE A 50 32.97 -11.89 6.22
N ALA A 51 33.16 -11.07 7.25
CA ALA A 51 32.58 -9.73 7.31
C ALA A 51 33.11 -8.82 6.18
N ARG A 52 34.39 -8.95 5.82
CA ARG A 52 34.99 -8.19 4.73
C ARG A 52 34.48 -8.70 3.37
N ASN A 53 34.66 -9.99 3.06
CA ASN A 53 34.23 -10.59 1.79
C ASN A 53 32.70 -10.59 1.58
N GLY A 54 31.90 -10.39 2.64
CA GLY A 54 30.44 -10.44 2.62
C GLY A 54 29.72 -9.10 2.86
N LEU A 55 30.42 -8.03 3.27
CA LEU A 55 29.82 -6.69 3.47
C LEU A 55 30.59 -5.53 2.80
N TRP A 56 31.87 -5.73 2.45
CA TRP A 56 32.77 -4.66 1.99
C TRP A 56 33.40 -4.93 0.62
N ASP A 57 33.94 -6.14 0.42
CA ASP A 57 34.50 -6.56 -0.85
C ASP A 57 33.36 -7.10 -1.75
N ASP A 58 33.44 -6.82 -3.06
CA ASP A 58 32.52 -7.34 -4.07
C ASP A 58 32.97 -8.72 -4.60
N PRO A 59 32.23 -9.38 -5.51
CA PRO A 59 32.57 -10.73 -5.96
C PRO A 59 33.90 -10.88 -6.69
N ALA A 60 34.51 -9.78 -7.17
CA ALA A 60 35.81 -9.79 -7.83
C ALA A 60 36.99 -9.48 -6.90
N GLU A 61 36.74 -8.86 -5.73
CA GLU A 61 37.78 -8.52 -4.73
C GLU A 61 37.71 -9.34 -3.44
N ALA A 62 36.77 -10.29 -3.31
CA ALA A 62 36.63 -11.23 -2.20
C ALA A 62 37.75 -12.31 -2.13
N VAL A 63 39.00 -11.86 -2.20
CA VAL A 63 40.23 -12.68 -2.15
C VAL A 63 40.83 -12.75 -0.75
N THR A 64 40.14 -12.20 0.27
CA THR A 64 40.71 -12.04 1.62
C THR A 64 40.61 -13.31 2.46
N GLY A 65 41.74 -13.72 3.05
CA GLY A 65 41.79 -14.65 4.18
C GLY A 65 41.70 -16.13 3.85
N THR A 66 41.51 -16.95 4.89
CA THR A 66 41.55 -18.43 4.81
C THR A 66 40.34 -19.06 4.13
N VAL A 67 39.27 -18.29 3.90
CA VAL A 67 38.10 -18.72 3.14
C VAL A 67 38.47 -18.76 1.65
N TYR A 68 39.04 -17.68 1.12
CA TYR A 68 39.48 -17.60 -0.28
C TYR A 68 40.48 -18.70 -0.63
N THR A 69 41.53 -18.90 0.18
CA THR A 69 42.56 -19.90 -0.15
C THR A 69 42.02 -21.34 -0.19
N ARG A 70 40.93 -21.64 0.55
CA ARG A 70 40.22 -22.92 0.44
C ARG A 70 39.43 -23.03 -0.85
N PHE A 71 38.72 -21.99 -1.28
CA PHE A 71 38.03 -21.97 -2.57
C PHE A 71 39.02 -22.02 -3.74
N GLN A 72 40.10 -21.24 -3.71
CA GLN A 72 41.15 -21.24 -4.74
C GLN A 72 41.74 -22.64 -4.92
N LYS A 73 42.07 -23.34 -3.82
CA LYS A 73 42.54 -24.73 -3.89
C LYS A 73 41.55 -25.65 -4.62
N VAL A 74 40.27 -25.60 -4.25
CA VAL A 74 39.22 -26.46 -4.85
C VAL A 74 38.98 -26.10 -6.33
N VAL A 75 39.03 -24.82 -6.67
CA VAL A 75 38.90 -24.32 -8.05
C VAL A 75 40.07 -24.79 -8.92
N VAL A 76 41.31 -24.67 -8.44
CA VAL A 76 42.52 -25.15 -9.12
C VAL A 76 42.51 -26.68 -9.28
N GLU A 77 42.16 -27.43 -8.24
CA GLU A 77 42.00 -28.89 -8.30
C GLU A 77 40.96 -29.32 -9.35
N SER A 78 39.92 -28.51 -9.56
CA SER A 78 38.88 -28.75 -10.57
C SER A 78 39.20 -28.24 -11.99
N ARG A 79 40.37 -27.61 -12.20
CA ARG A 79 40.80 -26.95 -13.45
C ARG A 79 39.85 -25.82 -13.93
N ASN A 80 39.18 -25.15 -13.00
CA ASN A 80 38.38 -23.95 -13.30
C ASN A 80 39.24 -22.68 -13.19
N ASN A 81 38.80 -21.58 -13.80
CA ASN A 81 39.47 -20.27 -13.72
C ASN A 81 39.51 -19.76 -12.27
N GLU A 82 40.65 -19.19 -11.84
CA GLU A 82 40.86 -18.69 -10.48
C GLU A 82 39.84 -17.61 -10.07
N ASP A 83 39.33 -16.80 -11.01
CA ASP A 83 38.27 -15.82 -10.76
C ASP A 83 37.01 -16.44 -10.12
N ALA A 84 36.72 -17.72 -10.40
CA ALA A 84 35.61 -18.44 -9.78
C ALA A 84 35.77 -18.58 -8.25
N ALA A 85 37.00 -18.58 -7.74
CA ALA A 85 37.27 -18.66 -6.31
C ALA A 85 36.86 -17.38 -5.56
N ALA A 86 37.03 -16.20 -6.18
CA ALA A 86 36.61 -14.93 -5.60
C ALA A 86 35.08 -14.87 -5.51
N TYR A 87 34.37 -15.18 -6.59
CA TYR A 87 32.91 -15.22 -6.62
C TYR A 87 32.32 -16.23 -5.62
N LEU A 88 32.87 -17.45 -5.55
CA LEU A 88 32.42 -18.46 -4.57
C LEU A 88 32.69 -18.03 -3.12
N THR A 89 33.82 -17.34 -2.88
CA THR A 89 34.16 -16.80 -1.56
C THR A 89 33.19 -15.70 -1.14
N TRP A 90 32.97 -14.71 -2.01
CA TRP A 90 31.95 -13.66 -1.82
C TRP A 90 30.59 -14.28 -1.50
N ARG A 91 30.09 -15.15 -2.38
CA ARG A 91 28.76 -15.77 -2.25
C ARG A 91 28.61 -16.52 -0.92
N PHE A 92 29.61 -17.29 -0.51
CA PHE A 92 29.61 -18.00 0.76
C PHE A 92 29.65 -17.06 1.98
N SER A 93 30.53 -16.05 1.96
CA SER A 93 30.63 -15.06 3.04
C SER A 93 29.35 -14.21 3.16
N TYR A 94 28.77 -13.80 2.04
CA TYR A 94 27.56 -13.01 1.96
C TYR A 94 26.32 -13.78 2.46
N LEU A 95 26.21 -15.08 2.14
CA LEU A 95 25.18 -15.96 2.72
C LEU A 95 25.36 -16.15 4.25
N ILE A 96 26.59 -16.17 4.77
CA ILE A 96 26.81 -16.19 6.24
C ILE A 96 26.38 -14.85 6.87
N CYS A 97 26.69 -13.72 6.24
CA CYS A 97 26.22 -12.41 6.69
C CYS A 97 24.68 -12.35 6.73
N HIS A 98 23.99 -12.89 5.71
CA HIS A 98 22.54 -13.06 5.74
C HIS A 98 22.08 -13.90 6.95
N VAL A 99 22.68 -15.07 7.19
CA VAL A 99 22.33 -15.93 8.34
C VAL A 99 22.49 -15.19 9.67
N VAL A 100 23.52 -14.35 9.82
CA VAL A 100 23.71 -13.53 11.03
C VAL A 100 22.61 -12.49 11.18
N PHE A 101 22.28 -11.73 10.13
CA PHE A 101 21.18 -10.75 10.19
C PHE A 101 19.82 -11.41 10.44
N ALA A 102 19.56 -12.53 9.77
CA ALA A 102 18.34 -13.30 9.93
C ALA A 102 18.22 -13.86 11.37
N LEU A 103 19.30 -14.40 11.96
CA LEU A 103 19.30 -14.85 13.36
C LEU A 103 19.05 -13.72 14.35
N ILE A 104 19.64 -12.53 14.14
CA ILE A 104 19.42 -11.37 15.01
C ILE A 104 17.96 -10.90 14.92
N TRP A 105 17.41 -10.80 13.70
CA TRP A 105 16.02 -10.46 13.47
C TRP A 105 15.08 -11.51 14.09
N GLY A 106 15.26 -12.79 13.78
CA GLY A 106 14.40 -13.87 14.27
C GLY A 106 14.45 -14.04 15.78
N ALA A 107 15.61 -13.79 16.42
CA ALA A 107 15.73 -13.79 17.88
C ALA A 107 15.03 -12.57 18.52
N ALA A 108 15.01 -11.41 17.86
CA ALA A 108 14.33 -10.23 18.35
C ALA A 108 12.80 -10.33 18.18
N SER A 109 12.35 -10.79 17.01
CA SER A 109 10.93 -11.05 16.70
C SER A 109 10.38 -12.34 17.31
N PHE A 110 11.19 -13.13 18.02
CA PHE A 110 10.73 -14.37 18.66
C PHE A 110 9.65 -14.12 19.72
N ALA A 111 9.68 -12.97 20.38
CA ALA A 111 8.67 -12.56 21.37
C ALA A 111 7.29 -12.35 20.71
N ASP A 112 7.25 -11.95 19.45
CA ASP A 112 6.05 -11.68 18.68
C ASP A 112 5.53 -12.93 17.92
N TRP A 113 6.18 -14.10 18.11
CA TRP A 113 5.75 -15.35 17.46
C TRP A 113 4.43 -15.92 18.02
N THR A 114 4.02 -15.51 19.22
CA THR A 114 2.73 -15.92 19.79
C THR A 114 1.60 -15.00 19.32
N PRO A 115 0.42 -15.52 18.90
CA PRO A 115 -0.71 -14.71 18.46
C PRO A 115 -1.11 -13.61 19.46
N ASN A 116 -0.84 -12.34 19.12
CA ASN A 116 -1.04 -11.21 20.01
C ASN A 116 -2.47 -10.63 19.90
N ARG A 117 -3.47 -11.46 20.23
CA ARG A 117 -4.90 -11.05 20.23
C ARG A 117 -5.14 -9.79 21.07
N ASN A 118 -4.46 -9.69 22.22
CA ASN A 118 -4.58 -8.58 23.18
C ASN A 118 -4.37 -7.19 22.56
N THR A 119 -3.49 -7.05 21.55
CA THR A 119 -3.30 -5.76 20.85
C THR A 119 -4.56 -5.33 20.12
N TYR A 120 -5.17 -6.26 19.37
CA TYR A 120 -6.39 -6.00 18.60
C TYR A 120 -7.62 -5.85 19.51
N ASP A 121 -7.70 -6.66 20.58
CA ASP A 121 -8.75 -6.52 21.61
C ASP A 121 -8.70 -5.13 22.29
N GLN A 122 -7.50 -4.55 22.50
CA GLN A 122 -7.34 -3.17 23.02
C GLN A 122 -7.79 -2.09 22.02
N ILE A 123 -7.53 -2.28 20.72
CA ILE A 123 -8.02 -1.37 19.67
C ILE A 123 -9.55 -1.40 19.61
N ILE A 124 -10.14 -2.60 19.71
CA ILE A 124 -11.59 -2.79 19.69
C ILE A 124 -12.25 -2.26 20.97
N ALA A 125 -11.57 -2.34 22.12
CA ALA A 125 -12.03 -1.71 23.37
C ALA A 125 -12.07 -0.16 23.30
N GLN A 126 -11.47 0.46 22.28
CA GLN A 126 -11.58 1.91 22.00
C GLN A 126 -12.76 2.25 21.08
N LEU A 127 -13.41 1.27 20.46
CA LEU A 127 -14.62 1.49 19.67
C LEU A 127 -15.81 1.84 20.60
N PRO A 128 -16.82 2.58 20.09
CA PRO A 128 -18.05 2.80 20.83
C PRO A 128 -18.66 1.47 21.29
N ALA A 129 -19.07 1.39 22.57
CA ALA A 129 -19.62 0.19 23.18
C ALA A 129 -20.90 -0.34 22.50
N ASP A 130 -21.52 0.48 21.65
CA ASP A 130 -22.68 0.13 20.84
C ASP A 130 -22.33 -0.79 19.64
N ILE A 131 -21.08 -0.77 19.17
CA ILE A 131 -20.60 -1.62 18.05
C ILE A 131 -20.13 -2.96 18.63
N GLN A 132 -20.67 -4.07 18.13
CA GLN A 132 -20.32 -5.38 18.69
C GLN A 132 -18.89 -5.79 18.30
N ALA A 133 -18.04 -6.07 19.30
CA ALA A 133 -16.68 -6.60 19.08
C ALA A 133 -16.64 -7.85 18.17
N LYS A 134 -17.73 -8.64 18.18
CA LYS A 134 -17.91 -9.83 17.33
C LYS A 134 -17.82 -9.51 15.83
N ARG A 135 -18.17 -8.31 15.37
CA ARG A 135 -18.07 -7.90 13.95
C ARG A 135 -16.65 -7.94 13.41
N PHE A 136 -15.66 -7.87 14.30
CA PHE A 136 -14.24 -7.91 13.97
C PHE A 136 -13.58 -9.26 14.29
N GLU A 137 -14.29 -10.24 14.85
CA GLU A 137 -13.67 -11.45 15.40
C GLU A 137 -12.86 -12.25 14.36
N THR A 138 -13.37 -12.39 13.14
CA THR A 138 -12.67 -13.06 12.03
C THR A 138 -11.41 -12.29 11.62
N PHE A 139 -11.49 -10.96 11.52
CA PHE A 139 -10.35 -10.09 11.25
C PHE A 139 -9.28 -10.16 12.35
N ILE A 140 -9.66 -10.06 13.62
CA ILE A 140 -8.75 -10.24 14.77
C ILE A 140 -8.08 -11.61 14.70
N ALA A 141 -8.85 -12.67 14.47
CA ALA A 141 -8.32 -14.02 14.39
C ALA A 141 -7.25 -14.11 13.30
N LEU A 142 -7.57 -13.68 12.07
CA LEU A 142 -6.64 -13.69 10.96
C LEU A 142 -5.38 -12.86 11.23
N MET A 143 -5.53 -11.62 11.69
CA MET A 143 -4.41 -10.72 11.98
C MET A 143 -3.56 -11.21 13.18
N SER A 144 -4.16 -11.85 14.19
CA SER A 144 -3.41 -12.47 15.29
C SER A 144 -2.57 -13.66 14.85
N TRP A 145 -2.98 -14.36 13.78
CA TRP A 145 -2.20 -15.45 13.16
C TRP A 145 -1.18 -14.97 12.13
N TRP A 146 -1.17 -13.67 11.80
CA TRP A 146 -0.32 -13.12 10.74
C TRP A 146 1.17 -13.14 11.08
N ASP A 147 1.56 -12.61 12.25
CA ASP A 147 2.97 -12.65 12.69
C ASP A 147 3.49 -14.09 12.87
N PRO A 148 2.73 -15.05 13.45
CA PRO A 148 3.07 -16.47 13.42
C PRO A 148 3.25 -17.05 12.01
N PHE A 149 2.41 -16.66 11.06
CA PHE A 149 2.50 -17.09 9.67
C PHE A 149 3.77 -16.54 9.00
N LEU A 150 4.09 -15.26 9.18
CA LEU A 150 5.34 -14.68 8.67
C LEU A 150 6.58 -15.30 9.31
N MET A 151 6.53 -15.60 10.61
CA MET A 151 7.62 -16.32 11.29
C MET A 151 7.79 -17.74 10.74
N TYR A 152 6.71 -18.44 10.39
CA TYR A 152 6.77 -19.74 9.73
C TYR A 152 7.36 -19.66 8.31
N VAL A 153 6.92 -18.68 7.51
CA VAL A 153 7.47 -18.38 6.19
C VAL A 153 8.98 -18.09 6.28
N TRP A 154 9.38 -17.25 7.23
CA TRP A 154 10.77 -16.93 7.50
C TRP A 154 11.57 -18.17 7.94
N CYS A 155 11.06 -18.99 8.86
CA CYS A 155 11.72 -20.21 9.34
C CYS A 155 12.06 -21.19 8.21
N ILE A 156 11.12 -21.45 7.29
CA ILE A 156 11.38 -22.30 6.12
C ILE A 156 12.46 -21.67 5.24
N SER A 157 12.33 -20.38 4.93
CA SER A 157 13.33 -19.66 4.13
C SER A 157 14.72 -19.73 4.76
N PHE A 158 14.83 -19.51 6.08
CA PHE A 158 16.06 -19.56 6.84
C PHE A 158 16.70 -20.96 6.81
N VAL A 159 15.92 -22.04 6.97
CA VAL A 159 16.41 -23.42 6.83
C VAL A 159 16.93 -23.68 5.41
N LEU A 160 16.22 -23.21 4.37
CA LEU A 160 16.69 -23.31 2.98
C LEU A 160 18.02 -22.56 2.77
N VAL A 161 18.21 -21.39 3.38
CA VAL A 161 19.50 -20.67 3.34
C VAL A 161 20.59 -21.40 4.11
N LEU A 162 20.31 -22.00 5.28
CA LEU A 162 21.29 -22.82 5.98
C LEU A 162 21.77 -24.00 5.11
N CYS A 163 20.83 -24.68 4.44
CA CYS A 163 21.18 -25.72 3.45
C CYS A 163 21.98 -25.15 2.27
N ALA A 164 21.67 -23.94 1.82
CA ALA A 164 22.44 -23.24 0.77
C ALA A 164 23.87 -22.90 1.23
N VAL A 165 24.08 -22.46 2.47
CA VAL A 165 25.41 -22.20 3.07
C VAL A 165 26.23 -23.48 3.17
N VAL A 166 25.64 -24.57 3.67
CA VAL A 166 26.32 -25.88 3.76
C VAL A 166 26.73 -26.38 2.38
N THR A 167 25.83 -26.30 1.38
CA THR A 167 26.14 -26.70 -0.01
C THR A 167 27.09 -25.73 -0.73
N ALA A 168 27.20 -24.48 -0.28
CA ALA A 168 28.17 -23.48 -0.77
C ALA A 168 29.55 -23.58 -0.09
N ALA A 169 29.72 -24.41 0.95
CA ALA A 169 31.00 -24.55 1.64
C ALA A 169 32.10 -25.09 0.70
N PRO A 170 33.39 -24.73 0.87
CA PRO A 170 34.45 -25.02 -0.09
C PRO A 170 34.52 -26.47 -0.59
N ALA A 171 34.32 -27.46 0.29
CA ALA A 171 34.38 -28.88 -0.06
C ALA A 171 33.23 -29.37 -0.97
N LEU A 172 32.11 -28.64 -1.02
CA LEU A 172 30.89 -29.01 -1.77
C LEU A 172 30.55 -28.03 -2.89
N ALA A 173 31.06 -26.79 -2.83
CA ALA A 173 30.61 -25.67 -3.65
C ALA A 173 30.53 -25.96 -5.16
N LEU A 174 31.53 -26.64 -5.73
CA LEU A 174 31.53 -26.99 -7.17
C LEU A 174 30.57 -28.14 -7.50
N ARG A 175 30.49 -29.16 -6.63
CA ARG A 175 29.62 -30.34 -6.84
C ARG A 175 28.14 -30.00 -6.66
N CYS A 176 27.85 -29.09 -5.73
CA CYS A 176 26.49 -28.72 -5.34
C CYS A 176 26.08 -27.31 -5.82
N ALA A 177 26.84 -26.67 -6.71
CA ALA A 177 26.60 -25.31 -7.20
C ALA A 177 25.17 -25.07 -7.73
N GLY A 178 24.60 -26.05 -8.44
CA GLY A 178 23.22 -25.98 -8.93
C GLY A 178 22.19 -26.08 -7.81
N ILE A 179 22.42 -26.94 -6.82
CA ILE A 179 21.53 -27.14 -5.67
C ILE A 179 21.55 -25.90 -4.77
N SER A 180 22.73 -25.39 -4.43
CA SER A 180 22.88 -24.18 -3.60
C SER A 180 22.21 -22.96 -4.22
N ARG A 181 22.29 -22.78 -5.55
CA ARG A 181 21.57 -21.72 -6.27
C ARG A 181 20.05 -21.89 -6.22
N ARG A 182 19.54 -23.11 -6.47
CA ARG A 182 18.11 -23.42 -6.37
C ARG A 182 17.56 -23.21 -4.95
N LEU A 183 18.30 -23.59 -3.92
CA LEU A 183 17.90 -23.37 -2.52
C LEU A 183 17.77 -21.88 -2.17
N VAL A 184 18.72 -21.05 -2.61
CA VAL A 184 18.62 -19.57 -2.47
C VAL A 184 17.40 -19.03 -3.22
N TRP A 185 17.15 -19.51 -4.45
CA TRP A 185 15.99 -19.10 -5.24
C TRP A 185 14.65 -19.52 -4.63
N PHE A 186 14.52 -20.74 -4.10
CA PHE A 186 13.32 -21.17 -3.39
C PHE A 186 13.13 -20.43 -2.07
N SER A 187 14.20 -20.18 -1.31
CA SER A 187 14.16 -19.32 -0.12
C SER A 187 13.67 -17.91 -0.45
N TRP A 188 14.18 -17.31 -1.53
CA TRP A 188 13.76 -15.99 -2.00
C TRP A 188 12.28 -15.99 -2.41
N LEU A 189 11.86 -16.89 -3.30
CA LEU A 189 10.46 -17.03 -3.72
C LEU A 189 9.53 -17.24 -2.53
N TRP A 190 9.90 -18.09 -1.58
CA TRP A 190 9.09 -18.37 -0.39
C TRP A 190 8.96 -17.15 0.53
N ASN A 191 10.06 -16.42 0.79
CA ASN A 191 10.06 -15.26 1.69
C ASN A 191 9.36 -14.01 1.09
N PHE A 192 9.32 -13.90 -0.24
CA PHE A 192 8.76 -12.73 -0.92
C PHE A 192 7.41 -12.99 -1.60
N VAL A 193 7.26 -14.05 -2.38
CA VAL A 193 6.02 -14.28 -3.15
C VAL A 193 4.88 -14.69 -2.22
N VAL A 194 5.13 -15.58 -1.26
CA VAL A 194 4.06 -16.13 -0.41
C VAL A 194 3.33 -15.05 0.41
N PRO A 195 3.98 -14.13 1.15
CA PRO A 195 3.28 -13.08 1.88
C PRO A 195 2.46 -12.14 0.99
N PHE A 196 3.02 -11.75 -0.17
CA PHE A 196 2.35 -10.89 -1.15
C PHE A 196 1.13 -11.59 -1.76
N THR A 197 1.27 -12.87 -2.14
CA THR A 197 0.18 -13.67 -2.71
C THR A 197 -0.93 -13.89 -1.70
N VAL A 198 -0.63 -14.12 -0.42
CA VAL A 198 -1.66 -14.26 0.62
C VAL A 198 -2.41 -12.95 0.83
N LEU A 199 -1.73 -11.80 0.98
CA LEU A 199 -2.42 -10.50 1.12
C LEU A 199 -3.19 -10.07 -0.15
N LEU A 200 -2.82 -10.59 -1.33
CA LEU A 200 -3.53 -10.34 -2.57
C LEU A 200 -4.76 -11.25 -2.78
N ILE A 201 -4.70 -12.49 -2.29
CA ILE A 201 -5.82 -13.46 -2.39
C ILE A 201 -6.85 -13.26 -1.27
N PHE A 202 -6.43 -12.86 -0.08
CA PHE A 202 -7.31 -12.68 1.08
C PHE A 202 -7.58 -11.19 1.32
N PRO A 203 -8.67 -10.61 0.77
CA PRO A 203 -9.03 -9.23 1.03
C PRO A 203 -9.41 -9.07 2.50
N LEU A 204 -8.50 -8.54 3.31
CA LEU A 204 -8.70 -8.31 4.75
C LEU A 204 -10.00 -7.55 5.06
N ARG A 205 -10.47 -6.68 4.15
CA ARG A 205 -11.76 -5.98 4.25
C ARG A 205 -12.95 -6.94 4.35
N GLU A 206 -12.97 -8.07 3.64
CA GLU A 206 -14.09 -9.02 3.68
C GLU A 206 -14.14 -9.83 4.99
N THR A 207 -13.08 -9.80 5.80
CA THR A 207 -13.04 -10.47 7.11
C THR A 207 -13.68 -9.65 8.24
N ILE A 208 -14.15 -8.45 7.93
CA ILE A 208 -14.91 -7.57 8.82
C ILE A 208 -16.39 -7.65 8.40
N ASP A 209 -17.29 -7.87 9.35
CA ASP A 209 -18.74 -7.89 9.11
C ASP A 209 -19.28 -6.46 8.95
N TRP A 210 -19.02 -5.86 7.79
CA TRP A 210 -19.45 -4.50 7.44
C TRP A 210 -20.97 -4.32 7.47
N THR A 211 -21.70 -5.34 7.02
CA THR A 211 -23.16 -5.41 7.12
C THR A 211 -23.60 -5.28 8.57
N GLY A 212 -22.95 -5.99 9.48
CA GLY A 212 -23.20 -5.94 10.90
C GLY A 212 -22.77 -4.64 11.58
N ILE A 213 -21.70 -4.00 11.11
CA ILE A 213 -21.30 -2.66 11.59
C ILE A 213 -22.33 -1.62 11.14
N GLN A 214 -22.81 -1.68 9.90
CA GLN A 214 -23.87 -0.81 9.40
C GLN A 214 -25.19 -1.03 10.16
N GLU A 215 -25.53 -2.29 10.48
CA GLU A 215 -26.66 -2.66 11.34
C GLU A 215 -26.51 -2.09 12.76
N ASP A 216 -25.35 -2.25 13.40
CA ASP A 216 -25.09 -1.71 14.74
C ASP A 216 -25.16 -0.16 14.75
N LEU A 217 -24.58 0.50 13.73
CA LEU A 217 -24.68 1.96 13.55
C LEU A 217 -26.11 2.44 13.27
N CYS A 218 -26.90 1.67 12.51
CA CYS A 218 -28.31 1.93 12.28
C CYS A 218 -29.11 1.90 13.60
N VAL A 219 -28.94 0.85 14.41
CA VAL A 219 -29.60 0.73 15.72
C VAL A 219 -29.26 1.92 16.61
N VAL A 220 -28.00 2.36 16.62
CA VAL A 220 -27.56 3.54 17.39
C VAL A 220 -28.21 4.82 16.89
N ALA A 221 -28.17 5.09 15.58
CA ALA A 221 -28.71 6.31 15.00
C ALA A 221 -30.22 6.41 15.21
N VAL A 222 -30.95 5.34 14.88
CA VAL A 222 -32.41 5.25 15.05
C VAL A 222 -32.77 5.36 16.53
N SER A 223 -32.11 4.63 17.44
CA SER A 223 -32.44 4.70 18.87
C SER A 223 -32.14 6.06 19.50
N ARG A 224 -31.07 6.75 19.07
CA ARG A 224 -30.77 8.11 19.54
C ARG A 224 -31.75 9.14 19.01
N ALA A 225 -32.19 9.01 17.76
CA ALA A 225 -33.24 9.85 17.19
C ALA A 225 -34.57 9.66 17.94
N LEU A 226 -35.00 8.42 18.16
CA LEU A 226 -36.22 8.07 18.90
C LEU A 226 -36.19 8.53 20.37
N ALA A 227 -35.01 8.53 21.01
CA ALA A 227 -34.82 9.02 22.37
C ALA A 227 -34.54 10.54 22.46
N SER A 228 -34.51 11.26 21.34
CA SER A 228 -34.21 12.69 21.30
C SER A 228 -35.37 13.51 21.89
N PRO A 229 -35.14 14.38 22.89
CA PRO A 229 -36.20 15.15 23.52
C PRO A 229 -36.76 16.21 22.58
N GLY A 230 -38.05 16.13 22.25
CA GLY A 230 -38.70 17.10 21.37
C GLY A 230 -39.99 16.55 20.75
N ILE A 231 -39.90 16.10 19.51
CA ILE A 231 -40.96 15.33 18.84
C ILE A 231 -40.98 13.92 19.46
N ASP A 232 -42.12 13.48 19.97
CA ASP A 232 -42.33 12.10 20.40
C ASP A 232 -42.42 11.21 19.15
N MET A 233 -41.26 10.84 18.58
CA MET A 233 -41.22 10.07 17.34
C MET A 233 -41.96 8.74 17.45
N SER A 234 -42.05 8.16 18.65
CA SER A 234 -42.76 6.91 18.87
C SER A 234 -44.26 7.05 18.56
N SER A 235 -44.84 8.20 18.89
CA SER A 235 -46.24 8.52 18.64
C SER A 235 -46.45 9.10 17.24
N ALA A 236 -45.53 9.94 16.75
CA ALA A 236 -45.53 10.42 15.37
C ALA A 236 -45.48 9.26 14.35
N LEU A 237 -44.57 8.29 14.52
CA LEU A 237 -44.54 7.06 13.72
C LEU A 237 -45.85 6.26 13.87
N GLY A 238 -46.40 6.21 15.09
CA GLY A 238 -47.70 5.63 15.40
C GLY A 238 -48.83 6.18 14.52
N SER A 239 -48.88 7.51 14.37
CA SER A 239 -49.90 8.17 13.58
C SER A 239 -49.76 7.91 12.06
N LEU A 240 -48.52 7.86 11.56
CA LEU A 240 -48.22 7.71 10.14
C LEU A 240 -48.37 6.27 9.61
N GLN A 241 -48.55 5.25 10.47
CA GLN A 241 -48.65 3.83 10.07
C GLN A 241 -49.62 3.57 8.91
N GLN A 242 -50.77 4.25 8.95
CA GLN A 242 -51.90 4.02 8.06
C GLN A 242 -51.61 4.45 6.61
N GLN A 243 -50.50 5.13 6.36
CA GLN A 243 -50.12 5.67 5.06
C GLN A 243 -49.35 4.66 4.17
N GLY A 244 -49.01 3.48 4.68
CA GLY A 244 -48.44 2.40 3.87
C GLY A 244 -47.01 2.63 3.37
N LEU A 245 -46.29 3.60 3.95
CA LEU A 245 -44.87 3.85 3.66
C LEU A 245 -44.03 2.58 3.92
N ALA A 246 -43.34 2.12 2.87
CA ALA A 246 -42.45 0.97 2.96
C ALA A 246 -41.36 1.22 4.02
N GLY A 247 -41.19 0.27 4.94
CA GLY A 247 -40.26 0.39 6.08
C GLY A 247 -40.83 1.14 7.30
N LEU A 248 -41.84 2.00 7.17
CA LEU A 248 -42.38 2.74 8.31
C LEU A 248 -43.16 1.82 9.27
N ALA A 249 -44.06 0.99 8.72
CA ALA A 249 -44.89 0.08 9.52
C ALA A 249 -44.05 -0.97 10.27
N THR A 250 -42.96 -1.45 9.67
CA THR A 250 -42.02 -2.37 10.33
C THR A 250 -41.22 -1.65 11.42
N LEU A 251 -40.66 -0.46 11.14
CA LEU A 251 -39.96 0.36 12.14
C LEU A 251 -40.83 0.65 13.36
N GLN A 252 -42.05 1.13 13.16
CA GLN A 252 -42.95 1.45 14.25
C GLN A 252 -43.37 0.21 15.04
N SER A 253 -43.65 -0.92 14.38
CA SER A 253 -43.93 -2.18 15.09
C SER A 253 -42.76 -2.56 16.01
N ALA A 254 -41.53 -2.29 15.57
CA ALA A 254 -40.33 -2.47 16.34
C ALA A 254 -40.21 -1.49 17.53
N VAL A 255 -40.48 -0.20 17.32
CA VAL A 255 -40.48 0.81 18.39
C VAL A 255 -41.55 0.51 19.45
N GLN A 256 -42.77 0.14 19.05
CA GLN A 256 -43.85 -0.23 19.96
C GLN A 256 -43.51 -1.49 20.76
N GLN A 257 -42.93 -2.51 20.10
CA GLN A 257 -42.48 -3.71 20.79
C GLN A 257 -41.38 -3.38 21.81
N GLN A 258 -40.38 -2.58 21.43
CA GLN A 258 -39.29 -2.16 22.31
C GLN A 258 -39.79 -1.36 23.52
N ALA A 259 -40.71 -0.41 23.32
CA ALA A 259 -41.34 0.36 24.40
C ALA A 259 -42.18 -0.53 25.34
N SER A 260 -42.81 -1.59 24.83
CA SER A 260 -43.70 -2.46 25.62
C SER A 260 -42.98 -3.45 26.53
N GLN A 261 -41.71 -3.77 26.29
CA GLN A 261 -41.01 -4.87 26.96
C GLN A 261 -40.08 -4.44 28.09
N ASP A 262 -39.85 -3.13 28.31
CA ASP A 262 -38.86 -2.58 29.27
C ASP A 262 -37.45 -3.20 29.08
N ILE A 263 -37.17 -3.66 27.86
CA ILE A 263 -35.92 -4.27 27.44
C ILE A 263 -34.92 -3.16 27.13
N LYS A 264 -33.65 -3.38 27.52
CA LYS A 264 -32.55 -2.46 27.19
C LYS A 264 -32.51 -2.22 25.69
N ILE A 265 -32.16 -0.98 25.31
CA ILE A 265 -32.27 -0.38 23.96
C ILE A 265 -31.68 -1.21 22.79
N ASN A 266 -30.92 -2.27 23.04
CA ASN A 266 -30.15 -3.01 22.06
C ASN A 266 -30.87 -4.22 21.42
N ASP A 267 -31.93 -4.74 22.05
CA ASP A 267 -32.32 -6.14 21.82
C ASP A 267 -33.61 -6.31 21.00
N VAL A 268 -33.39 -6.73 19.75
CA VAL A 268 -34.30 -7.34 18.75
C VAL A 268 -35.03 -6.40 17.76
N PRO A 269 -36.09 -5.64 18.08
CA PRO A 269 -37.00 -5.19 17.01
C PRO A 269 -36.40 -4.15 16.05
N VAL A 270 -35.80 -3.06 16.55
CA VAL A 270 -35.15 -2.05 15.69
C VAL A 270 -33.95 -2.65 14.93
N ARG A 271 -33.29 -3.64 15.53
CA ARG A 271 -32.22 -4.41 14.90
C ARG A 271 -32.72 -5.22 13.71
N THR A 272 -33.85 -5.92 13.83
CA THR A 272 -34.49 -6.60 12.69
C THR A 272 -34.85 -5.63 11.58
N TRP A 273 -35.37 -4.45 11.91
CA TRP A 273 -35.63 -3.41 10.90
C TRP A 273 -34.36 -2.96 10.17
N CYS A 274 -33.27 -2.69 10.91
CA CYS A 274 -31.98 -2.34 10.32
C CYS A 274 -31.42 -3.46 9.42
N GLN A 275 -31.61 -4.73 9.78
CA GLN A 275 -31.25 -5.87 8.93
C GLN A 275 -32.08 -5.92 7.64
N GLU A 276 -33.39 -5.65 7.72
CA GLU A 276 -34.28 -5.59 6.54
C GLU A 276 -33.91 -4.48 5.56
N GLN A 277 -33.50 -3.30 6.05
CA GLN A 277 -33.10 -2.19 5.18
C GLN A 277 -31.69 -2.34 4.60
N GLY A 278 -30.84 -3.17 5.21
CA GLY A 278 -29.44 -3.38 4.78
C GLY A 278 -28.66 -2.07 4.68
N SER A 279 -27.80 -1.94 3.67
CA SER A 279 -26.97 -0.73 3.45
C SER A 279 -27.77 0.56 3.20
N ASN A 280 -29.06 0.45 2.86
CA ASN A 280 -29.89 1.58 2.48
C ASN A 280 -30.67 2.18 3.67
N TRP A 281 -30.48 1.66 4.88
CA TRP A 281 -31.17 2.13 6.09
C TRP A 281 -31.09 3.64 6.28
N HIS A 282 -29.96 4.26 5.92
CA HIS A 282 -29.75 5.70 6.08
C HIS A 282 -30.70 6.52 5.20
N SER A 283 -30.83 6.20 3.91
CA SER A 283 -31.73 6.94 3.01
C SER A 283 -33.21 6.68 3.33
N VAL A 284 -33.56 5.46 3.74
CA VAL A 284 -34.93 5.15 4.18
C VAL A 284 -35.26 5.90 5.49
N PHE A 285 -34.37 5.85 6.49
CA PHE A 285 -34.60 6.51 7.77
C PHE A 285 -34.57 8.04 7.64
N CYS A 286 -33.52 8.61 7.06
CA CYS A 286 -33.28 10.05 7.05
C CYS A 286 -34.07 10.78 5.96
N ASP A 287 -33.97 10.33 4.70
CA ASP A 287 -34.54 11.08 3.57
C ASP A 287 -36.05 10.85 3.41
N SER A 288 -36.55 9.69 3.87
CA SER A 288 -37.97 9.31 3.76
C SER A 288 -38.71 9.44 5.09
N VAL A 289 -38.36 8.63 6.10
CA VAL A 289 -39.12 8.54 7.36
C VAL A 289 -39.01 9.82 8.19
N MET A 290 -37.80 10.21 8.58
CA MET A 290 -37.52 11.39 9.39
C MET A 290 -38.04 12.67 8.75
N ARG A 291 -37.82 12.81 7.44
CA ARG A 291 -38.30 13.98 6.68
C ARG A 291 -39.83 14.07 6.65
N CYS A 292 -40.53 12.97 6.38
CA CYS A 292 -42.00 12.93 6.44
C CYS A 292 -42.49 13.25 7.86
N VAL A 293 -41.92 12.64 8.90
CA VAL A 293 -42.28 12.89 10.31
C VAL A 293 -42.13 14.36 10.69
N VAL A 294 -40.99 14.98 10.39
CA VAL A 294 -40.72 16.38 10.74
C VAL A 294 -41.62 17.34 9.96
N MET A 295 -41.81 17.13 8.65
CA MET A 295 -42.69 17.97 7.84
C MET A 295 -44.17 17.82 8.26
N ALA A 296 -44.61 16.59 8.58
CA ALA A 296 -45.95 16.33 9.08
C ALA A 296 -46.19 16.99 10.44
N ASP A 297 -45.28 16.87 11.40
CA ASP A 297 -45.42 17.51 12.72
C ASP A 297 -45.38 19.04 12.61
N GLN A 298 -44.50 19.61 11.78
CA GLN A 298 -44.48 21.07 11.54
C GLN A 298 -45.81 21.56 10.95
N ARG A 299 -46.27 20.94 9.85
CA ARG A 299 -47.52 21.33 9.19
C ARG A 299 -48.73 21.13 10.10
N CYS A 300 -48.74 20.05 10.89
CA CYS A 300 -49.76 19.82 11.90
C CYS A 300 -49.83 21.00 12.89
N ARG A 301 -48.70 21.50 13.39
CA ARG A 301 -48.68 22.65 14.31
C ARG A 301 -49.28 23.90 13.66
N GLU A 302 -48.90 24.17 12.41
CA GLU A 302 -49.34 25.33 11.64
C GLU A 302 -50.83 25.27 11.27
N GLU A 303 -51.38 24.10 10.91
CA GLU A 303 -52.77 23.96 10.44
C GLU A 303 -53.77 23.54 11.54
N VAL A 304 -53.34 22.72 12.50
CA VAL A 304 -54.22 22.13 13.53
C VAL A 304 -54.08 22.85 14.87
N CYS A 305 -52.87 23.13 15.36
CA CYS A 305 -52.70 23.74 16.68
C CYS A 305 -53.06 25.23 16.73
N ASP A 306 -52.91 25.97 15.62
CA ASP A 306 -53.37 27.36 15.54
C ASP A 306 -54.91 27.46 15.49
N ALA A 307 -55.59 26.37 15.08
CA ALA A 307 -57.04 26.24 15.12
C ALA A 307 -57.59 25.59 16.42
N ALA A 308 -56.73 25.07 17.29
CA ALA A 308 -57.11 24.37 18.52
C ALA A 308 -57.59 25.34 19.62
N PRO A 309 -58.47 24.91 20.55
CA PRO A 309 -58.85 25.72 21.71
C PRO A 309 -57.62 26.09 22.55
N VAL A 310 -57.55 27.34 23.05
CA VAL A 310 -56.40 27.86 23.82
C VAL A 310 -56.02 26.97 25.02
N SER A 311 -57.01 26.30 25.64
CA SER A 311 -56.80 25.35 26.74
C SER A 311 -56.09 24.05 26.33
N GLU A 312 -56.19 23.66 25.07
CA GLU A 312 -55.61 22.43 24.49
C GLU A 312 -54.38 22.73 23.63
N GLN A 313 -54.18 23.99 23.23
CA GLN A 313 -53.13 24.42 22.32
C GLN A 313 -51.72 24.03 22.78
N VAL A 314 -51.45 23.99 24.10
CA VAL A 314 -50.16 23.51 24.66
C VAL A 314 -49.98 22.00 24.50
N ILE A 315 -51.07 21.22 24.60
CA ILE A 315 -51.05 19.77 24.40
C ILE A 315 -50.86 19.46 22.91
N CYS A 316 -51.58 20.18 22.03
CA CYS A 316 -51.37 20.10 20.59
C CYS A 316 -49.93 20.47 20.21
N GLN A 317 -49.40 21.60 20.68
CA GLN A 317 -48.01 22.03 20.41
C GLN A 317 -46.93 21.12 21.03
N THR A 318 -47.28 20.14 21.86
CA THR A 318 -46.32 19.12 22.35
C THR A 318 -46.49 17.76 21.69
N ARG A 319 -47.69 17.43 21.19
CA ARG A 319 -48.01 16.14 20.54
C ARG A 319 -49.03 16.34 19.42
N CYS A 320 -48.64 17.07 18.38
CA CYS A 320 -49.61 17.53 17.39
C CYS A 320 -50.26 16.38 16.64
N LEU A 321 -49.47 15.43 16.15
CA LEU A 321 -49.97 14.31 15.36
C LEU A 321 -50.94 13.42 16.16
N ASP A 322 -50.67 13.16 17.45
CA ASP A 322 -51.60 12.45 18.34
C ASP A 322 -52.88 13.25 18.60
N TYR A 323 -52.75 14.56 18.79
CA TYR A 323 -53.88 15.46 18.96
C TYR A 323 -54.75 15.49 17.70
N ALA A 324 -54.15 15.58 16.51
CA ALA A 324 -54.87 15.57 15.24
C ALA A 324 -55.62 14.25 15.03
N GLN A 325 -55.04 13.10 15.37
CA GLN A 325 -55.75 11.82 15.26
C GLN A 325 -56.88 11.63 16.29
N SER A 326 -56.75 12.22 17.48
CA SER A 326 -57.78 12.11 18.53
C SER A 326 -58.85 13.20 18.47
N SER A 327 -58.58 14.32 17.79
CA SER A 327 -59.47 15.49 17.67
C SER A 327 -60.45 15.33 16.51
N GLN A 328 -61.75 15.46 16.79
CA GLN A 328 -62.81 15.49 15.76
C GLN A 328 -62.96 16.88 15.09
N THR A 329 -61.95 17.75 15.18
CA THR A 329 -62.02 19.07 14.54
C THR A 329 -61.88 18.96 13.02
N ALA A 330 -62.55 19.86 12.29
CA ALA A 330 -62.51 19.88 10.84
C ALA A 330 -61.09 20.12 10.28
N ALA A 331 -60.25 20.87 11.00
CA ALA A 331 -58.84 21.06 10.66
C ALA A 331 -58.02 19.77 10.82
N ALA A 332 -58.17 19.07 11.95
CA ALA A 332 -57.46 17.82 12.21
C ALA A 332 -57.83 16.69 11.22
N THR A 333 -59.12 16.57 10.88
CA THR A 333 -59.58 15.60 9.87
C THR A 333 -59.07 15.95 8.48
N ALA A 334 -59.19 17.21 8.03
CA ALA A 334 -58.67 17.64 6.73
C ALA A 334 -57.14 17.50 6.61
N PHE A 335 -56.40 17.80 7.68
CA PHE A 335 -54.96 17.58 7.77
C PHE A 335 -54.62 16.09 7.62
N THR A 336 -55.33 15.21 8.33
CA THR A 336 -55.07 13.76 8.30
C THR A 336 -55.29 13.18 6.88
N ASP A 337 -56.36 13.59 6.21
CA ASP A 337 -56.65 13.19 4.83
C ASP A 337 -55.59 13.73 3.84
N SER A 338 -55.14 14.98 4.00
CA SER A 338 -54.14 15.62 3.13
C SER A 338 -52.74 15.01 3.31
N MET A 339 -52.33 14.76 4.56
CA MET A 339 -51.02 14.20 4.90
C MET A 339 -50.83 12.81 4.28
N GLN A 340 -51.91 12.02 4.17
CA GLN A 340 -51.86 10.66 3.62
C GLN A 340 -51.54 10.64 2.11
N SER A 341 -51.96 11.63 1.32
CA SER A 341 -51.51 11.74 -0.07
C SER A 341 -50.07 12.25 -0.14
N GLU A 342 -49.73 13.28 0.64
CA GLU A 342 -48.47 14.01 0.50
C GLU A 342 -47.23 13.20 0.82
N CYS A 343 -47.16 12.43 1.93
CA CYS A 343 -45.95 11.63 2.18
C CYS A 343 -45.78 10.49 1.14
N SER A 344 -46.87 10.04 0.50
CA SER A 344 -46.78 9.06 -0.61
C SER A 344 -46.29 9.71 -1.91
N ASP A 345 -46.69 10.94 -2.21
CA ASP A 345 -46.25 11.68 -3.39
C ASP A 345 -44.85 12.31 -3.21
N PHE A 346 -44.43 12.65 -1.98
CA PHE A 346 -43.06 13.10 -1.70
C PHE A 346 -42.02 12.04 -2.07
N GLN A 347 -42.36 10.76 -1.86
CA GLN A 347 -41.50 9.63 -2.24
C GLN A 347 -41.36 9.48 -3.77
N ARG A 348 -42.33 9.97 -4.57
CA ARG A 348 -42.21 10.07 -6.04
C ARG A 348 -41.53 11.37 -6.49
N ASN A 349 -41.79 12.48 -5.80
CA ASN A 349 -41.46 13.83 -6.25
C ASN A 349 -40.13 14.37 -5.70
N GLN A 350 -39.30 13.56 -5.03
CA GLN A 350 -37.96 13.96 -4.56
C GLN A 350 -37.01 14.48 -5.67
N SER A 351 -37.35 14.30 -6.95
CA SER A 351 -36.64 14.86 -8.11
C SER A 351 -37.12 16.25 -8.56
N SER A 352 -38.18 16.80 -7.96
CA SER A 352 -38.83 18.05 -8.38
C SER A 352 -38.97 19.03 -7.21
N GLY A 353 -37.89 19.76 -6.89
CA GLY A 353 -37.92 20.83 -5.88
C GLY A 353 -38.80 22.00 -6.30
N GLN A 354 -39.99 22.13 -5.70
CA GLN A 354 -40.82 23.33 -5.77
C GLN A 354 -41.06 23.91 -4.38
N ASN A 355 -40.72 25.18 -4.21
CA ASN A 355 -40.96 25.93 -2.97
C ASN A 355 -42.44 26.32 -2.88
N ILE A 356 -43.13 25.82 -1.88
CA ILE A 356 -44.49 26.25 -1.51
C ILE A 356 -44.38 27.32 -0.43
N THR A 357 -45.04 28.46 -0.63
CA THR A 357 -45.17 29.52 0.37
C THR A 357 -46.64 29.77 0.67
N ALA A 358 -47.07 29.47 1.90
CA ALA A 358 -48.41 29.73 2.41
C ALA A 358 -48.43 31.04 3.23
N GLY A 359 -49.55 31.77 3.18
CA GLY A 359 -49.74 33.03 3.91
C GLY A 359 -50.84 32.94 4.96
N LEU A 360 -50.53 33.34 6.20
CA LEU A 360 -51.47 33.38 7.31
C LEU A 360 -52.22 34.72 7.40
N GLY A 361 -53.52 34.65 7.71
CA GLY A 361 -54.41 35.81 7.94
C GLY A 361 -54.55 36.15 9.43
N ALA A 362 -54.82 37.43 9.73
CA ALA A 362 -54.75 37.98 11.10
C ALA A 362 -56.12 38.35 11.71
N GLY A 363 -56.25 38.25 13.04
CA GLY A 363 -57.34 38.91 13.79
C GLY A 363 -57.67 38.36 15.19
N ILE A 364 -56.81 38.55 16.20
CA ILE A 364 -57.10 38.23 17.63
C ILE A 364 -56.58 39.36 18.57
N PRO A 365 -57.26 39.71 19.70
CA PRO A 365 -56.93 40.90 20.53
C PRO A 365 -55.70 40.77 21.47
N SER A 366 -55.09 41.89 21.84
CA SER A 366 -53.65 42.00 22.09
C SER A 366 -53.05 41.54 23.43
N GLU A 367 -53.76 41.57 24.58
CA GLU A 367 -53.09 41.46 25.89
C GLU A 367 -52.89 40.02 26.42
N CYS A 368 -53.77 39.07 26.12
CA CYS A 368 -53.48 37.64 26.33
C CYS A 368 -52.65 37.04 25.19
N VAL A 369 -52.68 37.65 24.00
CA VAL A 369 -51.91 37.22 22.83
C VAL A 369 -50.42 37.41 23.03
N GLU A 370 -49.93 38.43 23.74
CA GLU A 370 -48.49 38.65 23.89
C GLU A 370 -47.79 37.50 24.65
N ALA A 371 -48.39 37.00 25.74
CA ALA A 371 -47.84 35.84 26.47
C ALA A 371 -47.91 34.55 25.64
N ALA A 372 -49.04 34.32 24.96
CA ALA A 372 -49.24 33.15 24.11
C ALA A 372 -48.30 33.16 22.89
N THR A 373 -48.12 34.30 22.22
CA THR A 373 -47.18 34.44 21.09
C THR A 373 -45.74 34.32 21.53
N ARG A 374 -45.36 34.76 22.73
CA ARG A 374 -44.00 34.54 23.27
C ARG A 374 -43.73 33.06 23.54
N GLN A 375 -44.72 32.34 24.05
CA GLN A 375 -44.64 30.89 24.26
C GLN A 375 -44.62 30.14 22.93
N LEU A 376 -45.47 30.52 21.96
CA LEU A 376 -45.50 29.99 20.59
C LEU A 376 -44.18 30.24 19.84
N GLN A 377 -43.61 31.45 19.93
CA GLN A 377 -42.30 31.76 19.35
C GLN A 377 -41.19 30.90 19.95
N LEU A 378 -41.21 30.64 21.26
CA LEU A 378 -40.24 29.79 21.93
C LEU A 378 -40.41 28.31 21.53
N PHE A 379 -41.65 27.84 21.35
CA PHE A 379 -41.94 26.51 20.79
C PHE A 379 -41.50 26.39 19.32
N ASN A 380 -41.80 27.36 18.47
CA ASN A 380 -41.39 27.35 17.06
C ASN A 380 -39.86 27.41 16.92
N ALA A 381 -39.16 28.17 17.77
CA ALA A 381 -37.70 28.17 17.84
C ALA A 381 -37.14 26.80 18.28
N LEU A 382 -37.76 26.13 19.26
CA LEU A 382 -37.39 24.77 19.66
C LEU A 382 -37.67 23.74 18.57
N ALA A 383 -38.79 23.84 17.85
CA ALA A 383 -39.13 22.95 16.73
C ALA A 383 -38.14 23.12 15.56
N GLN A 384 -37.79 24.35 15.20
CA GLN A 384 -36.75 24.62 14.20
C GLN A 384 -35.37 24.10 14.67
N GLN A 385 -35.02 24.28 15.94
CA GLN A 385 -33.79 23.72 16.51
C GLN A 385 -33.78 22.18 16.49
N GLN A 386 -34.94 21.54 16.68
CA GLN A 386 -35.10 20.08 16.57
C GLN A 386 -34.95 19.62 15.13
N GLN A 387 -35.56 20.28 14.14
CA GLN A 387 -35.36 19.97 12.72
C GLN A 387 -33.86 20.01 12.36
N VAL A 388 -33.16 21.10 12.70
CA VAL A 388 -31.71 21.22 12.46
C VAL A 388 -30.96 20.10 13.18
N SER A 389 -31.32 19.78 14.44
CA SER A 389 -30.72 18.67 15.18
C SER A 389 -30.94 17.31 14.52
N TYR A 390 -32.08 17.06 13.86
CA TYR A 390 -32.35 15.82 13.13
C TYR A 390 -31.60 15.73 11.81
N GLU A 391 -31.56 16.83 11.03
CA GLU A 391 -30.75 16.92 9.81
C GLU A 391 -29.26 16.72 10.15
N ASP A 392 -28.77 17.34 11.23
CA ASP A 392 -27.43 17.13 11.79
C ASP A 392 -27.22 15.67 12.22
N GLN A 393 -28.12 15.06 13.00
CA GLN A 393 -28.00 13.66 13.43
C GLN A 393 -27.93 12.70 12.24
N CYS A 394 -28.73 12.93 11.20
CA CYS A 394 -28.71 12.14 9.97
C CYS A 394 -27.44 12.35 9.14
N SER A 395 -26.91 13.58 9.11
CA SER A 395 -25.61 13.89 8.51
C SER A 395 -24.46 13.20 9.28
N TYR A 396 -24.45 13.31 10.61
CA TYR A 396 -23.48 12.63 11.49
C TYR A 396 -23.55 11.11 11.38
N ALA A 397 -24.74 10.53 11.20
CA ALA A 397 -24.90 9.10 11.01
C ALA A 397 -24.27 8.60 9.70
N SER A 398 -24.53 9.29 8.57
CA SER A 398 -23.89 9.00 7.29
C SER A 398 -22.38 9.19 7.36
N LEU A 399 -21.94 10.31 7.95
CA LEU A 399 -20.53 10.63 8.16
C LEU A 399 -19.84 9.57 9.04
N ALA A 400 -20.51 9.05 10.08
CA ALA A 400 -19.98 7.99 10.93
C ALA A 400 -19.81 6.67 10.17
N VAL A 401 -20.82 6.24 9.38
CA VAL A 401 -20.71 5.03 8.55
C VAL A 401 -19.54 5.14 7.57
N ASN A 402 -19.45 6.25 6.84
CA ASN A 402 -18.38 6.50 5.87
C ASN A 402 -17.00 6.59 6.54
N ASN A 403 -16.91 7.24 7.71
CA ASN A 403 -15.67 7.34 8.48
C ASN A 403 -15.23 5.99 9.04
N VAL A 404 -16.14 5.09 9.43
CA VAL A 404 -15.76 3.77 9.96
C VAL A 404 -15.23 2.85 8.85
N ASP A 405 -15.85 2.83 7.66
CA ASP A 405 -15.30 2.11 6.49
C ASP A 405 -13.94 2.68 6.06
N PHE A 406 -13.83 4.02 6.01
CA PHE A 406 -12.57 4.70 5.71
C PHE A 406 -11.47 4.40 6.74
N VAL A 407 -11.76 4.47 8.04
CA VAL A 407 -10.78 4.24 9.12
C VAL A 407 -10.33 2.79 9.18
N ALA A 408 -11.22 1.80 9.10
CA ALA A 408 -10.79 0.41 9.10
C ALA A 408 -10.14 0.01 7.76
N GLY A 409 -10.57 0.59 6.63
CA GLY A 409 -9.87 0.45 5.34
C GLY A 409 -8.44 1.02 5.38
N MET A 410 -8.25 2.20 5.99
CA MET A 410 -6.91 2.74 6.26
C MET A 410 -6.10 1.86 7.20
N PHE A 411 -6.69 1.36 8.31
CA PHE A 411 -6.01 0.48 9.25
C PHE A 411 -5.50 -0.79 8.56
N VAL A 412 -6.37 -1.46 7.79
CA VAL A 412 -6.03 -2.61 6.95
C VAL A 412 -4.91 -2.28 5.95
N GLY A 413 -5.00 -1.14 5.27
CA GLY A 413 -4.00 -0.71 4.29
C GLY A 413 -2.65 -0.37 4.91
N VAL A 414 -2.64 0.22 6.12
CA VAL A 414 -1.43 0.55 6.87
C VAL A 414 -0.77 -0.71 7.42
N GLU A 415 -1.54 -1.68 7.95
CA GLU A 415 -0.97 -2.96 8.38
C GLU A 415 -0.39 -3.74 7.20
N ALA A 416 -1.13 -3.90 6.09
CA ALA A 416 -0.58 -4.52 4.87
C ALA A 416 0.67 -3.77 4.36
N GLY A 417 0.66 -2.43 4.43
CA GLY A 417 1.81 -1.59 4.06
C GLY A 417 3.03 -1.79 4.96
N SER A 418 2.84 -1.89 6.29
CA SER A 418 3.93 -2.07 7.25
C SER A 418 4.75 -3.33 6.98
N LEU A 419 4.09 -4.37 6.48
CA LEU A 419 4.63 -5.69 6.17
C LEU A 419 5.26 -5.76 4.77
N LEU A 420 4.61 -5.16 3.77
CA LEU A 420 4.99 -5.26 2.35
C LEU A 420 6.04 -4.21 1.93
N ILE A 421 6.05 -3.01 2.55
CA ILE A 421 6.99 -1.95 2.19
C ILE A 421 8.45 -2.32 2.48
N PRO A 422 8.83 -2.84 3.67
CA PRO A 422 10.20 -3.29 3.93
C PRO A 422 10.64 -4.39 2.95
N ALA A 423 9.73 -5.32 2.63
CA ALA A 423 9.97 -6.36 1.64
C ALA A 423 10.26 -5.75 0.25
N GLY A 424 9.36 -4.93 -0.29
CA GLY A 424 9.54 -4.30 -1.61
C GLY A 424 10.81 -3.45 -1.70
N LEU A 425 11.07 -2.61 -0.70
CA LEU A 425 12.30 -1.80 -0.64
C LEU A 425 13.56 -2.69 -0.60
N SER A 426 13.51 -3.83 0.08
CA SER A 426 14.63 -4.77 0.12
C SER A 426 14.85 -5.50 -1.21
N VAL A 427 13.78 -5.74 -2.00
CA VAL A 427 13.90 -6.25 -3.37
C VAL A 427 14.61 -5.22 -4.25
N LEU A 428 14.14 -3.96 -4.25
CA LEU A 428 14.76 -2.88 -5.02
C LEU A 428 16.23 -2.67 -4.63
N GLY A 429 16.51 -2.62 -3.33
CA GLY A 429 17.87 -2.44 -2.80
C GLY A 429 18.80 -3.61 -3.10
N GLY A 430 18.29 -4.84 -3.08
CA GLY A 430 19.04 -6.06 -3.38
C GLY A 430 19.26 -6.26 -4.88
N LEU A 431 18.28 -5.90 -5.72
CA LEU A 431 18.41 -5.92 -7.18
C LEU A 431 19.48 -4.93 -7.64
N ALA A 432 19.45 -3.69 -7.14
CA ALA A 432 20.49 -2.70 -7.42
C ALA A 432 21.89 -3.19 -7.04
N GLU A 433 22.03 -3.81 -5.86
CA GLU A 433 23.29 -4.42 -5.42
C GLU A 433 23.71 -5.61 -6.29
N SER A 434 22.77 -6.45 -6.73
CA SER A 434 23.09 -7.54 -7.66
C SER A 434 23.65 -7.04 -9.00
N LEU A 435 23.11 -5.93 -9.52
CA LEU A 435 23.62 -5.30 -10.74
C LEU A 435 25.00 -4.65 -10.51
N TYR A 436 25.29 -4.11 -9.31
CA TYR A 436 26.64 -3.69 -8.95
C TYR A 436 27.63 -4.86 -8.90
N ASN A 437 27.24 -5.98 -8.31
CA ASN A 437 28.07 -7.19 -8.22
C ASN A 437 28.40 -7.75 -9.61
N VAL A 438 27.42 -7.80 -10.51
CA VAL A 438 27.62 -8.22 -11.91
C VAL A 438 28.50 -7.22 -12.66
N LYS A 439 28.33 -5.89 -12.44
CA LYS A 439 29.18 -4.86 -13.08
C LYS A 439 30.62 -4.88 -12.55
N ALA A 440 30.84 -5.24 -11.29
CA ALA A 440 32.17 -5.41 -10.71
C ALA A 440 32.92 -6.61 -11.33
N LEU A 441 32.23 -7.74 -11.49
CA LEU A 441 32.72 -8.91 -12.22
C LEU A 441 33.03 -8.56 -13.69
N PHE A 442 32.09 -7.91 -14.38
CA PHE A 442 32.13 -7.64 -15.82
C PHE A 442 32.22 -6.12 -16.14
N PRO A 443 33.34 -5.44 -15.81
CA PRO A 443 33.44 -3.98 -15.91
C PRO A 443 33.30 -3.44 -17.35
N GLY A 444 33.54 -4.28 -18.37
CA GLY A 444 33.38 -3.92 -19.78
C GLY A 444 31.93 -3.80 -20.27
N HIS A 445 30.97 -4.48 -19.65
CA HIS A 445 29.62 -4.61 -20.23
C HIS A 445 28.74 -3.40 -19.90
N GLN A 446 28.09 -2.84 -20.93
CA GLN A 446 27.22 -1.67 -20.81
C GLN A 446 25.75 -2.02 -20.54
N GLU A 447 25.35 -3.27 -20.81
CA GLU A 447 24.00 -3.80 -20.55
C GLU A 447 23.62 -3.65 -19.06
N VAL A 448 24.54 -3.96 -18.13
CA VAL A 448 24.28 -3.98 -16.69
C VAL A 448 23.99 -2.57 -16.11
N PRO A 449 24.78 -1.51 -16.40
CA PRO A 449 24.41 -0.15 -16.01
C PRO A 449 23.11 0.35 -16.64
N TRP A 450 22.77 -0.07 -17.87
CA TRP A 450 21.47 0.28 -18.48
C TRP A 450 20.31 -0.38 -17.75
N MET A 451 20.41 -1.68 -17.43
CA MET A 451 19.40 -2.36 -16.60
C MET A 451 19.21 -1.67 -15.24
N LEU A 452 20.29 -1.21 -14.60
CA LEU A 452 20.20 -0.46 -13.34
C LEU A 452 19.48 0.88 -13.49
N VAL A 453 19.75 1.62 -14.57
CA VAL A 453 19.05 2.88 -14.89
C VAL A 453 17.56 2.63 -15.11
N ILE A 454 17.22 1.64 -15.93
CA ILE A 454 15.83 1.30 -16.28
C ILE A 454 15.05 0.86 -15.04
N THR A 455 15.54 -0.14 -14.31
CA THR A 455 14.87 -0.66 -13.08
C THR A 455 14.67 0.41 -12.02
N SER A 456 15.61 1.35 -11.87
CA SER A 456 15.45 2.48 -10.95
C SER A 456 14.37 3.46 -11.42
N PHE A 457 14.32 3.78 -12.72
CA PHE A 457 13.30 4.67 -13.28
C PHE A 457 11.91 4.04 -13.39
N GLU A 458 11.81 2.72 -13.48
CA GLU A 458 10.56 1.96 -13.45
C GLU A 458 9.99 1.89 -12.02
N ALA A 459 10.85 1.63 -11.02
CA ALA A 459 10.46 1.62 -9.61
C ALA A 459 10.07 3.02 -9.09
N LEU A 460 10.73 4.08 -9.58
CA LEU A 460 10.52 5.45 -9.12
C LEU A 460 9.04 5.91 -9.13
N PRO A 461 8.28 5.88 -10.25
CA PRO A 461 6.89 6.30 -10.27
C PRO A 461 6.04 5.48 -9.28
N ILE A 462 6.24 4.17 -9.21
CA ILE A 462 5.50 3.27 -8.31
C ILE A 462 5.69 3.70 -6.85
N TYR A 463 6.94 3.83 -6.37
CA TYR A 463 7.21 4.24 -5.00
C TYR A 463 6.84 5.70 -4.73
N THR A 464 7.00 6.61 -5.70
CA THR A 464 6.56 8.01 -5.52
C THR A 464 5.05 8.12 -5.38
N ALA A 465 4.27 7.29 -6.09
CA ALA A 465 2.82 7.23 -5.94
C ALA A 465 2.41 6.76 -4.53
N TYR A 466 3.00 5.67 -4.02
CA TYR A 466 2.75 5.21 -2.66
C TYR A 466 3.14 6.25 -1.60
N LEU A 467 4.32 6.87 -1.73
CA LEU A 467 4.78 7.91 -0.82
C LEU A 467 3.89 9.18 -0.88
N ALA A 468 3.41 9.54 -2.07
CA ALA A 468 2.47 10.64 -2.24
C ALA A 468 1.11 10.33 -1.58
N VAL A 469 0.57 9.12 -1.75
CA VAL A 469 -0.66 8.67 -1.09
C VAL A 469 -0.52 8.74 0.43
N ILE A 470 0.56 8.18 1.00
CA ILE A 470 0.86 8.25 2.44
C ILE A 470 0.98 9.72 2.90
N GLN A 471 1.67 10.57 2.14
CA GLN A 471 1.84 11.98 2.46
C GLN A 471 0.50 12.76 2.41
N GLN A 472 -0.40 12.45 1.49
CA GLN A 472 -1.73 13.09 1.42
C GLN A 472 -2.64 12.62 2.56
N PHE A 473 -2.57 11.34 2.97
CA PHE A 473 -3.33 10.84 4.12
C PHE A 473 -2.88 11.49 5.45
N VAL A 474 -1.57 11.68 5.65
CA VAL A 474 -1.03 12.18 6.93
C VAL A 474 -0.89 13.70 6.98
N GLY A 475 -0.68 14.38 5.84
CA GLY A 475 -0.64 15.83 5.74
C GLY A 475 0.55 16.52 6.46
N ASN A 476 1.59 15.78 6.86
CA ASN A 476 2.65 16.29 7.73
C ASN A 476 3.91 16.72 6.96
N TRP A 477 4.45 17.92 7.23
CA TRP A 477 5.62 18.45 6.51
C TRP A 477 6.94 17.72 6.86
N ILE A 478 7.07 17.15 8.07
CA ILE A 478 8.24 16.36 8.46
C ILE A 478 8.27 15.06 7.68
N LEU A 479 7.09 14.44 7.50
CA LEU A 479 6.93 13.25 6.67
C LEU A 479 7.26 13.56 5.20
N ALA A 480 6.91 14.73 4.68
CA ALA A 480 7.26 15.13 3.31
C ALA A 480 8.80 15.15 3.10
N VAL A 481 9.58 15.59 4.11
CA VAL A 481 11.05 15.52 4.08
C VAL A 481 11.54 14.07 4.10
N ALA A 482 10.88 13.18 4.84
CA ALA A 482 11.18 11.74 4.82
C ALA A 482 10.92 11.13 3.44
N CYS A 483 9.74 11.39 2.86
CA CYS A 483 9.35 10.93 1.53
C CYS A 483 10.31 11.44 0.45
N LEU A 484 10.68 12.73 0.46
CA LEU A 484 11.66 13.28 -0.48
C LEU A 484 13.03 12.62 -0.33
N SER A 485 13.46 12.34 0.91
CA SER A 485 14.72 11.65 1.17
C SER A 485 14.68 10.19 0.68
N PHE A 486 13.55 9.50 0.82
CA PHE A 486 13.32 8.17 0.21
C PHE A 486 13.33 8.21 -1.32
N ILE A 487 12.76 9.25 -1.94
CA ILE A 487 12.81 9.43 -3.40
C ILE A 487 14.26 9.61 -3.85
N CYS A 488 15.04 10.46 -3.18
CA CYS A 488 16.48 10.61 -3.44
C CYS A 488 17.24 9.28 -3.29
N TRP A 489 16.92 8.48 -2.26
CA TRP A 489 17.49 7.13 -2.08
C TRP A 489 17.22 6.20 -3.26
N ILE A 490 15.99 6.20 -3.78
CA ILE A 490 15.55 5.37 -4.92
C ILE A 490 16.21 5.82 -6.23
N VAL A 491 16.53 7.10 -6.41
CA VAL A 491 17.17 7.65 -7.62
C VAL A 491 18.69 7.39 -7.66
N LEU A 492 19.36 7.21 -6.52
CA LEU A 492 20.83 7.02 -6.48
C LEU A 492 21.38 5.91 -7.41
N PRO A 493 20.75 4.74 -7.56
CA PRO A 493 21.28 3.71 -8.45
C PRO A 493 21.19 4.09 -9.93
N ALA A 494 20.18 4.86 -10.35
CA ALA A 494 20.12 5.42 -11.70
C ALA A 494 21.30 6.37 -11.98
N LEU A 495 21.69 7.18 -10.99
CA LEU A 495 22.87 8.04 -11.10
C LEU A 495 24.15 7.21 -11.24
N THR A 496 24.35 6.19 -10.40
CA THR A 496 25.54 5.33 -10.49
C THR A 496 25.59 4.53 -11.78
N GLY A 497 24.46 4.00 -12.26
CA GLY A 497 24.36 3.35 -13.56
C GLY A 497 24.76 4.30 -14.70
N SER A 498 24.17 5.49 -14.74
CA SER A 498 24.48 6.54 -15.72
C SER A 498 25.96 6.94 -15.72
N LEU A 499 26.57 7.09 -14.54
CA LEU A 499 28.00 7.36 -14.40
C LEU A 499 28.87 6.16 -14.83
N SER A 500 28.37 4.93 -14.71
CA SER A 500 29.10 3.69 -15.01
C SER A 500 29.11 3.32 -16.49
N LEU A 501 28.22 3.89 -17.30
CA LEU A 501 28.20 3.72 -18.78
C LEU A 501 29.51 4.20 -19.44
N LYS A 502 30.16 5.22 -18.88
CA LYS A 502 31.40 5.81 -19.43
C LYS A 502 32.69 5.07 -19.05
N LEU A 503 32.58 3.90 -18.41
CA LEU A 503 33.74 3.13 -17.94
C LEU A 503 34.24 2.18 -19.02
N ARG A 504 35.58 2.13 -19.20
CA ARG A 504 36.25 1.20 -20.11
C ARG A 504 36.34 -0.20 -19.48
N PRO A 505 36.46 -1.27 -20.29
CA PRO A 505 36.80 -2.60 -19.78
C PRO A 505 38.15 -2.64 -19.06
N GLY A 506 38.34 -3.66 -18.22
CA GLY A 506 39.60 -3.96 -17.53
C GLY A 506 39.70 -3.41 -16.10
N TYR A 507 40.85 -3.70 -15.46
CA TYR A 507 41.13 -3.43 -14.05
C TYR A 507 41.01 -1.95 -13.66
N GLU A 508 41.52 -1.04 -14.50
CA GLU A 508 41.41 0.41 -14.26
C GLU A 508 39.95 0.89 -14.32
N GLY A 509 39.14 0.29 -15.21
CA GLY A 509 37.71 0.55 -15.32
C GLY A 509 36.94 0.12 -14.07
N ARG A 510 37.28 -1.07 -13.53
CA ARG A 510 36.76 -1.61 -12.28
C ARG A 510 37.09 -0.69 -11.08
N TRP A 511 38.33 -0.23 -10.92
CA TRP A 511 38.64 0.73 -9.84
C TRP A 511 37.94 2.08 -9.99
N LYS A 512 37.75 2.55 -11.23
CA LYS A 512 36.92 3.75 -11.52
C LYS A 512 35.42 3.51 -11.26
N PHE A 513 34.94 2.27 -11.32
CA PHE A 513 33.59 1.88 -10.89
C PHE A 513 33.48 1.95 -9.37
N TYR A 514 34.37 1.27 -8.63
CA TYR A 514 34.33 1.30 -7.16
C TYR A 514 34.39 2.70 -6.59
N ARG A 515 35.24 3.59 -7.13
CA ARG A 515 35.28 4.98 -6.66
C ARG A 515 33.92 5.70 -6.79
N LYS A 516 33.10 5.35 -7.79
CA LYS A 516 31.74 5.91 -7.96
C LYS A 516 30.74 5.26 -6.99
N VAL A 517 30.81 3.94 -6.83
CA VAL A 517 29.99 3.19 -5.86
C VAL A 517 30.27 3.66 -4.42
N TRP A 518 31.54 3.91 -4.06
CA TRP A 518 31.91 4.48 -2.76
C TRP A 518 31.40 5.92 -2.56
N VAL A 519 31.39 6.74 -3.61
CA VAL A 519 30.76 8.08 -3.55
C VAL A 519 29.25 7.96 -3.35
N GLU A 520 28.58 7.02 -4.03
CA GLU A 520 27.16 6.74 -3.82
C GLU A 520 26.89 6.24 -2.40
N TYR A 521 27.67 5.29 -1.86
CA TYR A 521 27.54 4.88 -0.47
C TYR A 521 27.77 6.05 0.50
N GLY A 522 28.71 6.95 0.17
CA GLY A 522 28.90 8.22 0.88
C GLY A 522 27.69 9.17 0.82
N LEU A 523 26.92 9.17 -0.27
CA LEU A 523 25.66 9.92 -0.42
C LEU A 523 24.46 9.21 0.25
N ARG A 524 24.47 7.88 0.29
CA ARG A 524 23.48 7.04 0.98
C ARG A 524 23.45 7.30 2.48
N VAL A 525 24.61 7.49 3.12
CA VAL A 525 24.71 7.77 4.57
C VAL A 525 23.92 9.02 5.02
N PRO A 526 24.14 10.24 4.50
CA PRO A 526 23.38 11.42 4.90
C PRO A 526 21.90 11.30 4.54
N ILE A 527 21.53 10.57 3.47
CA ILE A 527 20.11 10.31 3.15
C ILE A 527 19.47 9.38 4.18
N ILE A 528 20.13 8.29 4.60
CA ILE A 528 19.65 7.44 5.71
C ILE A 528 19.51 8.26 7.00
N ILE A 529 20.48 9.11 7.30
CA ILE A 529 20.45 9.99 8.47
C ILE A 529 19.26 10.96 8.39
N ALA A 530 19.01 11.56 7.22
CA ALA A 530 17.85 12.42 6.98
C ALA A 530 16.53 11.65 7.18
N ILE A 531 16.37 10.48 6.55
CA ILE A 531 15.21 9.59 6.72
C ILE A 531 15.01 9.24 8.20
N PHE A 532 16.07 8.84 8.90
CA PHE A 532 16.00 8.44 10.30
C PHE A 532 15.57 9.60 11.21
N PHE A 533 16.13 10.80 11.01
CA PHE A 533 15.76 11.97 11.81
C PHE A 533 14.37 12.51 11.46
N SER A 534 13.97 12.52 10.18
CA SER A 534 12.62 12.94 9.79
C SER A 534 11.56 11.94 10.27
N MET A 535 11.78 10.63 10.11
CA MET A 535 10.87 9.62 10.66
C MET A 535 10.84 9.69 12.20
N SER A 536 11.98 9.78 12.88
CA SER A 536 12.02 9.94 14.35
C SER A 536 11.35 11.23 14.83
N GLY A 537 11.43 12.31 14.04
CA GLY A 537 10.73 13.57 14.29
C GLY A 537 9.23 13.42 14.13
N PHE A 538 8.78 12.78 13.04
CA PHE A 538 7.38 12.47 12.79
C PHE A 538 6.78 11.55 13.87
N MET A 539 7.47 10.46 14.25
CA MET A 539 7.01 9.56 15.32
C MET A 539 6.94 10.24 16.71
N ARG A 540 7.65 11.36 16.91
CA ARG A 540 7.61 12.17 18.14
C ARG A 540 6.66 13.35 18.06
N ASP A 541 6.24 13.74 16.87
CA ASP A 541 5.20 14.74 16.66
C ASP A 541 3.87 14.21 17.24
N ARG A 542 2.94 15.12 17.53
CA ARG A 542 1.67 14.80 18.17
C ARG A 542 0.94 13.66 17.45
N PHE A 543 0.83 13.76 16.12
CA PHE A 543 0.20 12.74 15.28
C PHE A 543 0.92 11.39 15.34
N GLY A 544 2.25 11.36 15.31
CA GLY A 544 3.02 10.11 15.39
C GLY A 544 2.93 9.45 16.77
N ASN A 545 2.89 10.24 17.84
CA ASN A 545 2.75 9.72 19.21
C ASN A 545 1.31 9.25 19.51
N GLU A 546 0.30 9.93 18.98
CA GLU A 546 -1.11 9.46 18.99
C GLU A 546 -1.24 8.14 18.20
N PHE A 547 -0.63 8.07 17.00
CA PHE A 547 -0.61 6.84 16.17
C PHE A 547 0.09 5.66 16.85
N LEU A 548 1.20 5.89 17.56
CA LEU A 548 1.93 4.85 18.28
C LEU A 548 1.26 4.38 19.57
N GLN A 549 0.23 5.08 20.07
CA GLN A 549 -0.38 4.84 21.39
C GLN A 549 0.66 4.74 22.52
N GLY A 550 1.75 5.52 22.44
CA GLY A 550 2.86 5.49 23.40
C GLY A 550 3.86 4.33 23.26
N ARG A 551 3.77 3.49 22.21
CA ARG A 551 4.83 2.52 21.87
C ARG A 551 6.13 3.23 21.51
N ASN A 552 7.26 2.70 21.94
CA ASN A 552 8.57 3.22 21.54
C ASN A 552 8.80 2.97 20.03
N PRO A 553 9.08 3.99 19.20
CA PRO A 553 9.34 3.79 17.77
C PRO A 553 10.71 3.18 17.46
N LEU A 554 11.67 3.29 18.39
CA LEU A 554 13.05 2.88 18.15
C LEU A 554 13.18 1.36 17.89
N PRO A 555 12.59 0.44 18.68
CA PRO A 555 12.60 -0.99 18.36
C PRO A 555 11.99 -1.29 17.00
N MET A 556 10.82 -0.69 16.67
CA MET A 556 10.14 -0.89 15.39
C MET A 556 11.04 -0.50 14.21
N LEU A 557 11.65 0.69 14.26
CA LEU A 557 12.60 1.13 13.23
C LEU A 557 13.83 0.23 13.13
N VAL A 558 14.39 -0.22 14.25
CA VAL A 558 15.54 -1.14 14.27
C VAL A 558 15.18 -2.50 13.68
N PHE A 559 14.01 -3.05 13.99
CA PHE A 559 13.54 -4.32 13.45
C PHE A 559 13.25 -4.22 11.96
N SER A 560 12.56 -3.17 11.49
CA SER A 560 12.36 -2.93 10.05
C SER A 560 13.67 -2.80 9.28
N VAL A 561 14.70 -2.18 9.87
CA VAL A 561 16.04 -2.08 9.26
C VAL A 561 16.76 -3.43 9.22
N LEU A 562 16.68 -4.24 10.29
CA LEU A 562 17.25 -5.59 10.32
C LEU A 562 16.56 -6.52 9.31
N GLU A 563 15.23 -6.46 9.23
CA GLU A 563 14.41 -7.18 8.27
C GLU A 563 14.78 -6.81 6.83
N TYR A 564 14.86 -5.51 6.56
CA TYR A 564 15.31 -4.96 5.29
C TYR A 564 16.70 -5.50 4.91
N PHE A 565 17.68 -5.50 5.81
CA PHE A 565 19.02 -6.03 5.50
C PHE A 565 19.03 -7.55 5.30
N ALA A 566 18.29 -8.31 6.09
CA ALA A 566 18.16 -9.77 5.90
C ALA A 566 17.51 -10.09 4.54
N ARG A 567 16.40 -9.43 4.18
CA ARG A 567 15.71 -9.64 2.90
C ARG A 567 16.51 -9.09 1.69
N LYS A 568 17.19 -7.95 1.86
CA LYS A 568 18.07 -7.34 0.85
C LYS A 568 19.23 -8.25 0.51
N THR A 569 19.91 -8.80 1.52
CA THR A 569 21.06 -9.69 1.30
C THR A 569 20.66 -10.96 0.55
N LEU A 570 19.51 -11.57 0.90
CA LEU A 570 18.99 -12.72 0.16
C LEU A 570 18.71 -12.37 -1.31
N THR A 571 18.08 -11.23 -1.57
CA THR A 571 17.81 -10.74 -2.94
C THR A 571 19.10 -10.46 -3.70
N ALA A 572 20.11 -9.84 -3.07
CA ALA A 572 21.39 -9.55 -3.71
C ALA A 572 22.08 -10.83 -4.19
N VAL A 573 22.08 -11.90 -3.40
CA VAL A 573 22.64 -13.20 -3.84
C VAL A 573 21.77 -13.84 -4.93
N ALA A 574 20.45 -13.95 -4.73
CA ALA A 574 19.55 -14.57 -5.71
C ALA A 574 19.61 -13.87 -7.08
N GLY A 575 19.56 -12.53 -7.08
CA GLY A 575 19.69 -11.69 -8.26
C GLY A 575 21.07 -11.81 -8.92
N THR A 576 22.16 -11.83 -8.13
CA THR A 576 23.52 -11.99 -8.69
C THR A 576 23.66 -13.37 -9.34
N ASP A 577 23.20 -14.43 -8.66
CA ASP A 577 23.22 -15.80 -9.18
C ASP A 577 22.46 -15.92 -10.51
N ALA A 578 21.30 -15.27 -10.65
CA ALA A 578 20.51 -15.28 -11.88
C ALA A 578 21.09 -14.41 -13.00
N MET A 579 21.50 -13.17 -12.69
CA MET A 579 22.09 -12.25 -13.66
C MET A 579 23.39 -12.82 -14.24
N ILE A 580 24.26 -13.41 -13.41
CA ILE A 580 25.45 -14.13 -13.89
C ILE A 580 25.05 -15.33 -14.75
N SER A 581 24.04 -16.10 -14.34
CA SER A 581 23.62 -17.29 -15.11
C SER A 581 23.06 -16.91 -16.48
N GLY A 582 22.20 -15.89 -16.56
CA GLY A 582 21.64 -15.37 -17.82
C GLY A 582 22.72 -14.72 -18.70
N PHE A 583 23.64 -13.95 -18.10
CA PHE A 583 24.77 -13.37 -18.82
C PHE A 583 25.69 -14.44 -19.43
N LEU A 584 26.08 -15.46 -18.65
CA LEU A 584 26.89 -16.58 -19.15
C LEU A 584 26.16 -17.41 -20.21
N GLN A 585 24.85 -17.57 -20.11
CA GLN A 585 24.04 -18.22 -21.15
C GLN A 585 23.99 -17.39 -22.45
N SER A 586 23.82 -16.07 -22.33
CA SER A 586 23.86 -15.12 -23.46
C SER A 586 25.21 -15.14 -24.17
N GLU A 587 26.32 -15.07 -23.43
CA GLU A 587 27.67 -15.14 -24.01
C GLU A 587 27.98 -16.52 -24.60
N SER A 588 27.52 -17.62 -23.98
CA SER A 588 27.63 -18.97 -24.54
C SER A 588 26.86 -19.10 -25.86
N TRP A 589 25.66 -18.52 -25.94
CA TRP A 589 24.84 -18.48 -27.16
C TRP A 589 25.49 -17.63 -28.26
N ARG A 590 25.99 -16.43 -27.92
CA ARG A 590 26.78 -15.56 -28.83
C ARG A 590 28.06 -16.24 -29.32
N ALA A 591 28.74 -17.01 -28.48
CA ALA A 591 29.95 -17.75 -28.86
C ALA A 591 29.66 -18.89 -29.85
N GLY A 592 28.42 -19.42 -29.85
CA GLY A 592 27.95 -20.42 -30.81
C GLY A 592 27.60 -19.87 -32.21
N PHE A 593 27.63 -18.55 -32.41
CA PHE A 593 27.32 -17.93 -33.70
C PHE A 593 28.34 -18.33 -34.78
N THR A 594 27.85 -18.61 -35.98
CA THR A 594 28.71 -18.70 -37.16
C THR A 594 29.27 -17.32 -37.51
N ASP A 595 30.32 -17.26 -38.34
CA ASP A 595 30.87 -15.97 -38.76
C ASP A 595 29.88 -15.17 -39.62
N GLN A 596 28.97 -15.85 -40.33
CA GLN A 596 27.85 -15.21 -41.03
C GLN A 596 26.85 -14.58 -40.04
N ASP A 597 26.48 -15.28 -38.97
CA ASP A 597 25.58 -14.74 -37.93
C ASP A 597 26.21 -13.53 -37.24
N LYS A 598 27.53 -13.56 -36.99
CA LYS A 598 28.28 -12.43 -36.43
C LYS A 598 28.25 -11.21 -37.37
N THR A 599 28.41 -11.40 -38.68
CA THR A 599 28.27 -10.29 -39.65
C THR A 599 26.84 -9.75 -39.67
N VAL A 600 25.82 -10.59 -39.78
CA VAL A 600 24.42 -10.17 -39.82
C VAL A 600 24.01 -9.43 -38.53
N ASN A 601 24.42 -9.93 -37.37
CA ASN A 601 24.14 -9.29 -36.09
C ASN A 601 24.89 -7.94 -35.95
N LYS A 602 26.13 -7.86 -36.43
CA LYS A 602 26.89 -6.61 -36.44
C LYS A 602 26.25 -5.59 -37.37
N ASP A 603 25.90 -5.96 -38.60
CA ASP A 603 25.30 -5.05 -39.58
C ASP A 603 23.97 -4.51 -39.06
N ARG A 604 23.13 -5.34 -38.42
CA ARG A 604 21.91 -4.91 -37.72
C ARG A 604 22.19 -3.92 -36.60
N LEU A 605 23.20 -4.16 -35.76
CA LEU A 605 23.59 -3.26 -34.68
C LEU A 605 24.14 -1.92 -35.21
N ASP A 606 24.97 -1.95 -36.26
CA ASP A 606 25.53 -0.76 -36.89
C ASP A 606 24.39 0.09 -37.53
N THR A 607 23.45 -0.55 -38.26
CA THR A 607 22.25 0.10 -38.80
C THR A 607 21.40 0.74 -37.70
N LEU A 608 21.01 -0.01 -36.66
CA LEU A 608 20.21 0.51 -35.54
C LEU A 608 20.93 1.64 -34.79
N SER A 609 22.25 1.52 -34.59
CA SER A 609 23.05 2.56 -33.93
C SER A 609 23.04 3.85 -34.75
N SER A 610 23.10 3.77 -36.08
CA SER A 610 23.06 4.95 -36.94
C SER A 610 21.73 5.69 -36.84
N ILE A 611 20.60 4.97 -36.76
CA ILE A 611 19.25 5.54 -36.63
C ILE A 611 19.08 6.20 -35.25
N ILE A 612 19.40 5.48 -34.17
CA ILE A 612 19.24 5.95 -32.79
C ILE A 612 20.17 7.14 -32.50
N LEU A 613 21.43 7.08 -32.94
CA LEU A 613 22.41 8.14 -32.66
C LEU A 613 22.28 9.35 -33.59
N SER A 614 21.86 9.19 -34.86
CA SER A 614 21.61 10.34 -35.75
C SER A 614 20.44 11.20 -35.25
N SER A 615 19.35 10.57 -34.82
CA SER A 615 18.19 11.21 -34.19
C SER A 615 18.60 12.16 -33.03
N SER A 616 19.59 11.75 -32.23
CA SER A 616 20.11 12.58 -31.12
C SER A 616 20.81 13.86 -31.57
N LYS A 617 21.47 13.87 -32.74
CA LYS A 617 22.20 15.04 -33.27
C LYS A 617 21.25 16.08 -33.85
N THR A 618 20.21 15.65 -34.57
CA THR A 618 19.27 16.57 -35.23
C THR A 618 18.50 17.42 -34.21
N ARG A 619 18.15 16.88 -33.05
CA ARG A 619 17.52 17.65 -31.95
C ARG A 619 18.47 18.65 -31.28
N ALA A 620 19.77 18.37 -31.21
CA ALA A 620 20.74 19.28 -30.61
C ALA A 620 20.92 20.57 -31.44
N CYS A 621 20.86 20.48 -32.78
CA CYS A 621 20.90 21.65 -33.66
C CYS A 621 19.59 22.44 -33.64
N ALA A 622 18.43 21.76 -33.68
CA ALA A 622 17.12 22.44 -33.71
C ALA A 622 16.79 23.27 -32.45
N ILE A 623 17.40 22.95 -31.30
CA ILE A 623 17.26 23.73 -30.06
C ILE A 623 18.22 24.94 -30.03
N ALA A 624 19.33 24.90 -30.78
CA ALA A 624 20.31 25.99 -30.83
C ALA A 624 19.83 27.16 -31.72
N ASP A 625 19.24 26.86 -32.88
CA ASP A 625 18.73 27.90 -33.82
C ASP A 625 17.42 28.57 -33.35
N GLY A 626 16.82 28.12 -32.24
CA GLY A 626 15.55 28.65 -31.72
C GLY A 626 15.67 29.81 -30.72
N SER A 627 16.88 30.26 -30.38
CA SER A 627 17.11 31.17 -29.24
C SER A 627 17.45 32.63 -29.61
N ASP A 628 17.76 32.93 -30.87
CA ASP A 628 18.28 34.24 -31.30
C ASP A 628 17.44 34.86 -32.43
N ASP A 629 16.19 35.26 -32.15
CA ASP A 629 15.60 36.44 -32.83
C ASP A 629 14.30 37.00 -32.19
N VAL A 630 14.45 37.82 -31.13
CA VAL A 630 13.47 38.87 -30.79
C VAL A 630 14.21 40.15 -30.38
N LYS A 631 14.85 40.83 -31.34
CA LYS A 631 15.32 42.22 -31.18
C LYS A 631 14.94 43.13 -32.35
N ASN A 632 13.72 43.67 -32.22
CA ASN A 632 13.26 45.01 -32.61
C ASN A 632 14.10 45.79 -33.68
N PRO A 633 13.56 46.07 -34.87
CA PRO A 633 14.28 46.79 -35.93
C PRO A 633 14.22 48.32 -35.77
N ARG A 634 15.34 49.04 -35.97
CA ARG A 634 15.33 50.48 -36.27
C ARG A 634 16.58 51.01 -37.02
N SER A 635 16.30 51.67 -38.16
CA SER A 635 17.03 52.77 -38.84
C SER A 635 18.42 52.59 -39.50
N GLY A 636 18.53 53.08 -40.76
CA GLY A 636 19.77 53.44 -41.51
C GLY A 636 20.20 52.39 -42.56
N GLN A 637 20.09 52.59 -43.89
CA GLN A 637 20.93 53.42 -44.79
C GLN A 637 22.45 53.28 -44.54
N GLU A 638 23.38 53.05 -45.49
CA GLU A 638 23.44 52.85 -46.96
C GLU A 638 24.88 52.36 -47.33
N ALA A 639 25.30 51.83 -48.50
CA ALA A 639 24.69 51.34 -49.76
C ALA A 639 25.75 50.52 -50.61
N ILE A 640 25.38 50.07 -51.83
CA ILE A 640 26.25 49.70 -52.98
C ILE A 640 27.26 48.52 -52.81
N SER A 641 27.00 47.34 -53.41
CA SER A 641 27.58 46.92 -54.71
C SER A 641 27.54 45.40 -55.01
N THR A 642 26.79 45.05 -56.07
CA THR A 642 26.87 43.89 -57.02
C THR A 642 27.64 42.57 -56.74
N LYS A 643 26.96 41.49 -57.19
CA LYS A 643 27.43 40.20 -57.80
C LYS A 643 27.72 39.00 -56.89
N GLY A 644 26.92 37.94 -57.08
CA GLY A 644 27.23 36.56 -56.69
C GLY A 644 25.99 35.69 -56.58
N ALA A 645 25.62 34.97 -57.65
CA ALA A 645 24.49 34.04 -57.62
C ALA A 645 24.87 32.70 -56.96
N LYS A 646 23.96 32.12 -56.15
CA LYS A 646 23.74 30.66 -56.08
C LYS A 646 22.41 30.30 -55.41
N SER A 647 21.94 29.11 -55.78
CA SER A 647 20.63 28.49 -55.57
C SER A 647 20.06 28.49 -54.15
N THR A 648 18.78 28.80 -54.06
CA THR A 648 17.86 28.19 -53.09
C THR A 648 17.62 26.73 -53.47
N GLU A 649 18.11 25.78 -52.66
CA GLU A 649 17.61 24.40 -52.69
C GLU A 649 16.46 24.28 -51.69
N SER A 650 15.25 24.03 -52.21
CA SER A 650 14.13 23.59 -51.39
C SER A 650 14.31 22.11 -51.08
N LEU A 651 14.26 21.73 -49.80
CA LEU A 651 14.36 20.33 -49.39
C LEU A 651 13.02 19.62 -49.67
N VAL A 652 12.81 19.25 -50.93
CA VAL A 652 11.67 18.41 -51.34
C VAL A 652 11.94 16.99 -50.88
N VAL A 653 11.21 16.54 -49.84
CA VAL A 653 11.20 15.14 -49.44
C VAL A 653 10.65 14.32 -50.61
N SER A 654 11.43 13.36 -51.09
CA SER A 654 11.04 12.51 -52.22
C SER A 654 9.85 11.62 -51.83
N PRO A 655 8.75 11.61 -52.60
CA PRO A 655 7.59 10.73 -52.33
C PRO A 655 7.99 9.25 -52.23
N HIS A 656 9.05 8.85 -52.92
CA HIS A 656 9.54 7.46 -52.93
C HIS A 656 9.98 6.94 -51.55
N GLN A 657 10.49 7.80 -50.67
CA GLN A 657 10.90 7.39 -49.31
C GLN A 657 9.74 7.29 -48.32
N VAL A 658 8.61 7.95 -48.60
CA VAL A 658 7.38 7.78 -47.81
C VAL A 658 6.71 6.45 -48.19
N GLN A 659 6.72 6.11 -49.48
CA GLN A 659 6.11 4.89 -50.00
C GLN A 659 6.83 3.61 -49.53
N GLU A 660 8.17 3.62 -49.47
CA GLU A 660 8.98 2.48 -49.00
C GLU A 660 8.77 2.18 -47.49
N ILE A 661 8.51 3.21 -46.68
CA ILE A 661 8.15 3.05 -45.25
C ILE A 661 6.70 2.53 -45.10
N GLN A 662 5.81 2.88 -46.03
CA GLN A 662 4.41 2.47 -46.00
C GLN A 662 4.21 1.02 -46.45
N GLU A 663 4.94 0.57 -47.48
CA GLU A 663 4.97 -0.83 -47.92
C GLU A 663 5.58 -1.76 -46.86
N LEU A 664 6.64 -1.34 -46.15
CA LEU A 664 7.20 -2.10 -45.03
C LEU A 664 6.20 -2.28 -43.86
N HIS A 665 5.31 -1.31 -43.64
CA HIS A 665 4.31 -1.40 -42.58
C HIS A 665 3.08 -2.25 -42.98
N GLU A 666 2.71 -2.28 -44.27
CA GLU A 666 1.64 -3.16 -44.75
C GLU A 666 2.07 -4.65 -44.79
N VAL A 667 3.34 -4.96 -45.09
CA VAL A 667 3.86 -6.35 -45.03
C VAL A 667 3.87 -6.90 -43.61
N GLU A 668 4.31 -6.12 -42.61
CA GLU A 668 4.36 -6.54 -41.21
C GLU A 668 2.96 -6.75 -40.60
N VAL A 669 1.95 -6.00 -41.06
CA VAL A 669 0.54 -6.20 -40.66
C VAL A 669 -0.08 -7.44 -41.33
N HIS A 670 0.34 -7.81 -42.55
CA HIS A 670 -0.22 -8.97 -43.24
C HIS A 670 0.30 -10.31 -42.68
N GLU A 671 1.59 -10.42 -42.33
CA GLU A 671 2.14 -11.64 -41.68
C GLU A 671 1.53 -11.88 -40.30
N LEU A 672 1.17 -10.82 -39.57
CA LEU A 672 0.49 -10.91 -38.27
C LEU A 672 -0.98 -11.38 -38.34
N HIS A 673 -1.59 -11.44 -39.54
CA HIS A 673 -2.94 -11.96 -39.72
C HIS A 673 -2.99 -13.40 -40.28
N GLU A 674 -1.99 -13.84 -41.04
CA GLU A 674 -1.92 -15.24 -41.49
C GLU A 674 -1.37 -16.20 -40.40
N GLY A 675 -0.61 -15.69 -39.43
CA GLY A 675 -0.05 -16.47 -38.31
C GLY A 675 -1.04 -16.98 -37.24
N HIS A 676 -2.35 -16.81 -37.44
CA HIS A 676 -3.40 -17.21 -36.48
C HIS A 676 -4.49 -18.14 -37.04
N GLN A 677 -4.34 -18.67 -38.26
CA GLN A 677 -5.32 -19.57 -38.88
C GLN A 677 -4.81 -20.99 -39.20
N SER A 678 -3.58 -21.35 -38.85
CA SER A 678 -2.94 -22.61 -39.28
C SER A 678 -2.79 -23.70 -38.19
N HIS A 679 -3.52 -23.61 -37.07
CA HIS A 679 -3.30 -24.51 -35.92
C HIS A 679 -4.53 -25.31 -35.43
N GLU A 680 -5.55 -25.51 -36.28
CA GLU A 680 -6.77 -26.28 -35.93
C GLU A 680 -7.08 -27.51 -36.79
N ASP A 681 -6.26 -27.85 -37.80
CA ASP A 681 -6.40 -29.09 -38.58
C ASP A 681 -5.21 -30.06 -38.33
N GLY A 682 -5.36 -30.90 -37.30
CA GLY A 682 -4.26 -31.75 -36.82
C GLY A 682 -4.64 -33.03 -36.08
N VAL A 683 -5.85 -33.56 -36.26
CA VAL A 683 -6.29 -34.82 -35.64
C VAL A 683 -6.73 -35.84 -36.69
N LYS A 684 -5.87 -36.85 -36.95
CA LYS A 684 -6.20 -38.24 -37.34
C LYS A 684 -4.94 -39.03 -37.71
N HIS A 685 -4.48 -39.89 -36.79
CA HIS A 685 -4.05 -41.28 -37.01
C HIS A 685 -3.14 -41.77 -35.87
N LEU A 686 -3.67 -42.67 -35.03
CA LEU A 686 -3.08 -43.97 -34.74
C LEU A 686 -3.99 -44.71 -33.75
N GLU A 687 -4.66 -45.73 -34.28
CA GLU A 687 -5.52 -46.63 -33.52
C GLU A 687 -4.81 -47.98 -33.39
N ALA A 688 -5.07 -48.69 -32.28
CA ALA A 688 -4.76 -50.10 -32.04
C ALA A 688 -3.28 -50.57 -32.17
N ASP A 689 -2.69 -50.89 -31.02
CA ASP A 689 -2.26 -52.28 -30.83
C ASP A 689 -2.61 -52.77 -29.41
N SER A 690 -2.60 -54.08 -29.18
CA SER A 690 -3.51 -54.74 -28.24
C SER A 690 -2.90 -55.89 -27.42
N ARG A 691 -3.46 -56.10 -26.22
CA ARG A 691 -3.31 -57.26 -25.30
C ARG A 691 -1.99 -57.36 -24.49
N PRO A 692 -1.98 -58.17 -23.39
CA PRO A 692 -3.04 -58.37 -22.40
C PRO A 692 -2.54 -58.29 -20.94
N SER A 693 -3.47 -58.44 -20.01
CA SER A 693 -3.26 -58.52 -18.56
C SER A 693 -2.57 -59.81 -18.08
N ASP A 694 -1.69 -59.66 -17.08
CA ASP A 694 -1.40 -60.63 -16.00
C ASP A 694 -1.24 -59.77 -14.72
N VAL A 695 -2.15 -59.82 -13.74
CA VAL A 695 -2.29 -60.85 -12.69
C VAL A 695 -1.00 -60.99 -11.85
N GLY A 696 -1.03 -60.48 -10.62
CA GLY A 696 0.14 -60.41 -9.76
C GLY A 696 -0.15 -59.97 -8.31
N ASP A 697 -1.08 -60.64 -7.64
CA ASP A 697 -1.27 -60.52 -6.19
C ASP A 697 0.04 -60.80 -5.43
N ARG A 698 0.46 -59.88 -4.55
CA ARG A 698 1.29 -60.22 -3.38
C ARG A 698 0.94 -59.37 -2.16
N THR A 699 0.38 -60.04 -1.17
CA THR A 699 0.19 -59.58 0.21
C THR A 699 1.47 -59.78 1.05
N LEU A 700 1.52 -59.04 2.17
CA LEU A 700 2.31 -59.32 3.39
C LEU A 700 3.85 -59.28 3.31
N ASN A 701 4.45 -58.19 3.80
CA ASN A 701 4.79 -58.05 5.23
C ASN A 701 4.98 -56.58 5.63
#